data_AF-S9PGI3-F1
#
_entry.id   AF-S9PGI3-F1
#
_cell.length_a   1.000
_cell.length_b   1.000
_cell.length_c   1.000
_cell.angle_alpha   90.00
_cell.angle_beta   90.00
_cell.angle_gamma   90.00
#
_symmetry.space_group_name_H-M   'P 1'
#
loop_
_entity.id
_entity.type
_entity.pdbx_description
1 polymer ?
#
loop_
_entity_poly.entity_id
_entity_poly.type
_entity_poly.pdbx_seq_one_letter_code
_entity_poly.pdbx_strand_id
1 'polypeptide(L)'
;MAMKLLPALGLAFLLSAALAACGGSAADSTAVQSRKLTRVNDAATAKVELLQAPYNWSQFSGTGWDGKTLTVVPLDRKIRPKTSGKWYLNPPINLMGPRLDFTANFSVEIEVDAAVHPDKGAFVDLYGSLPIGYDEWRIDGRNVRLGLTRGVAQVWVDMIKQDFSAQGLGPRVTFGVNRQGTALIFSVNGKEIGRFKESDNHPVFSKGKLYFGADAELGGGFSITSIQAQDAQIADNGADMLRAYTPPADSLRSLAQGLPKPLWIGAAANADALLSDAKYGQVLAENYSMITPEMHFKFQAIHPQPDQYAFAEADALVAFAAKNNMRVHGHTLVWHEALPQWIWSLYDARNYPALRQALMDHITTLVTRYKGSVHEWDTLNEIFSYESDEPYGLRSGAEDENNLSVWYKAFGLQIYIDALRKVKEIDPSAENWINEFGIDQAGSADKLDNMIAFVRYINGLGYGKLVDGIGFQSHNYDPDDDPALAADLRAAMQRVIAQAHVKVRVSELDVSDASSRPTLFSDKLAVCLQFQASPGCESFGTWGFTDRYGSMSGPVNAGGKTNYLSPNWGAELADSLPFDESYGRRSAVDYMRRELKKAGPPSRSGGEERGAPGSGQHGADEGEDAARRLGRVAQRWTCSPAPAVEAGERCWRM
;
A
#
# COMPACT_ATOMS: atom_id res chain seq x y z
N MET A 1 62.52 14.30 22.30
CA MET A 1 62.56 13.14 21.39
C MET A 1 61.69 12.05 22.01
N ALA A 2 60.69 11.59 21.26
CA ALA A 2 59.70 10.51 21.54
C ALA A 2 58.63 10.71 22.65
N MET A 3 57.45 11.10 22.15
CA MET A 3 56.05 11.00 22.65
C MET A 3 55.60 9.51 22.82
N LYS A 4 54.48 9.09 23.41
CA LYS A 4 53.35 9.58 24.25
C LYS A 4 52.48 8.32 24.52
N LEU A 5 51.76 8.25 25.64
CA LEU A 5 50.29 8.13 25.69
C LEU A 5 49.78 8.12 27.14
N LEU A 6 48.78 8.96 27.39
CA LEU A 6 47.96 9.10 28.60
C LEU A 6 46.79 8.10 28.59
N PRO A 7 46.13 7.93 29.75
CA PRO A 7 44.67 7.92 29.73
C PRO A 7 44.00 8.81 30.80
N ALA A 8 42.74 9.14 30.49
CA ALA A 8 41.56 9.20 31.37
C ALA A 8 41.14 10.50 32.12
N LEU A 9 39.81 10.67 32.04
CA LEU A 9 38.83 11.09 33.06
C LEU A 9 38.45 12.57 33.25
N GLY A 10 37.16 12.82 32.94
CA GLY A 10 36.18 13.42 33.85
C GLY A 10 35.97 14.92 33.73
N LEU A 11 34.71 15.37 33.54
CA LEU A 11 34.31 16.70 33.97
C LEU A 11 32.81 16.80 34.29
N ALA A 12 32.53 17.49 35.40
CA ALA A 12 31.22 17.77 35.96
C ALA A 12 30.75 19.21 35.62
N PHE A 13 29.43 19.32 35.41
CA PHE A 13 28.48 20.41 35.66
C PHE A 13 28.92 21.72 36.39
N LEU A 14 28.60 22.90 35.83
CA LEU A 14 27.48 23.83 36.21
C LEU A 14 27.59 25.27 35.62
N LEU A 15 26.45 25.73 35.06
CA LEU A 15 25.81 27.08 35.10
C LEU A 15 26.38 28.36 34.43
N SER A 16 25.61 28.84 33.43
CA SER A 16 24.80 30.10 33.44
C SER A 16 25.10 31.26 32.46
N ALA A 17 23.98 31.76 31.89
CA ALA A 17 23.69 33.03 31.18
C ALA A 17 24.14 33.12 29.69
N ALA A 18 23.30 33.57 28.72
CA ALA A 18 22.18 34.49 28.78
C ALA A 18 21.10 34.23 27.70
N LEU A 19 19.83 34.45 28.08
CA LEU A 19 18.72 34.80 27.18
C LEU A 19 18.80 36.31 26.86
N ALA A 20 18.60 36.68 25.59
CA ALA A 20 17.66 37.71 25.11
C ALA A 20 18.05 38.24 23.71
N ALA A 21 17.02 38.60 22.93
CA ALA A 21 16.99 39.23 21.60
C ALA A 21 17.17 38.25 20.41
N CYS A 22 16.25 38.07 19.47
CA CYS A 22 15.03 38.78 19.10
C CYS A 22 14.00 37.79 18.51
N GLY A 23 12.72 38.03 18.82
CA GLY A 23 11.62 37.49 18.03
C GLY A 23 11.51 38.22 16.68
N GLY A 24 11.15 37.46 15.65
CA GLY A 24 10.87 37.94 14.30
C GLY A 24 9.95 36.94 13.58
N SER A 25 8.65 37.27 13.64
CA SER A 25 7.50 36.80 12.86
C SER A 25 7.62 35.54 11.98
N ALA A 26 6.79 34.56 12.34
CA ALA A 26 6.15 33.64 11.41
C ALA A 26 5.25 34.44 10.43
N ALA A 27 5.79 34.81 9.28
CA ALA A 27 5.08 35.27 8.10
C ALA A 27 6.07 35.37 6.92
N ASP A 28 6.46 34.23 6.36
CA ASP A 28 6.87 34.11 4.95
C ASP A 28 7.18 32.64 4.59
N SER A 29 6.11 31.86 4.44
CA SER A 29 6.20 30.59 3.68
C SER A 29 5.03 30.44 2.69
N THR A 30 4.34 31.53 2.39
CA THR A 30 3.33 31.61 1.32
C THR A 30 3.97 32.21 0.07
N ALA A 31 4.97 31.52 -0.44
CA ALA A 31 5.40 31.66 -1.83
C ALA A 31 5.73 30.27 -2.37
N VAL A 32 4.73 29.37 -2.35
CA VAL A 32 4.58 28.47 -3.49
C VAL A 32 4.27 29.41 -4.65
N GLN A 33 5.33 29.91 -5.32
CA GLN A 33 5.17 30.31 -6.70
C GLN A 33 4.56 29.07 -7.35
N SER A 34 3.27 29.17 -7.69
CA SER A 34 2.68 28.33 -8.71
C SER A 34 3.67 28.42 -9.87
N ARG A 35 4.56 27.42 -10.01
CA ARG A 35 5.33 27.26 -11.22
C ARG A 35 4.26 27.21 -12.27
N LYS A 36 4.14 28.32 -13.02
CA LYS A 36 3.41 28.33 -14.28
C LYS A 36 3.84 27.03 -14.93
N LEU A 37 2.87 26.14 -15.17
CA LEU A 37 2.98 25.14 -16.21
C LEU A 37 3.78 25.84 -17.30
N THR A 38 4.97 25.34 -17.57
CA THR A 38 5.55 25.58 -18.86
C THR A 38 4.52 24.94 -19.79
N ARG A 39 3.49 25.70 -20.20
CA ARG A 39 2.73 25.45 -21.41
C ARG A 39 3.79 25.58 -22.49
N VAL A 40 4.51 24.50 -22.73
CA VAL A 40 5.59 24.46 -23.69
C VAL A 40 5.01 23.83 -24.92
N ASN A 41 4.71 24.74 -25.84
CA ASN A 41 4.78 24.59 -27.28
C ASN A 41 3.72 23.72 -27.92
N ASP A 42 3.16 24.25 -29.02
CA ASP A 42 2.68 23.43 -30.14
C ASP A 42 3.67 22.27 -30.36
N ALA A 43 3.16 21.04 -30.57
CA ALA A 43 3.94 19.81 -30.68
C ALA A 43 5.34 20.07 -31.25
N ALA A 44 6.38 19.83 -30.43
CA ALA A 44 7.74 20.18 -30.83
C ALA A 44 8.12 19.36 -32.08
N THR A 45 8.27 20.04 -33.21
CA THR A 45 8.78 19.45 -34.46
C THR A 45 10.27 19.09 -34.37
N ALA A 46 10.97 19.55 -33.32
CA ALA A 46 12.35 19.19 -33.03
C ALA A 46 12.43 18.09 -31.97
N LYS A 47 13.43 17.20 -32.09
CA LYS A 47 13.73 16.19 -31.07
C LYS A 47 14.12 16.86 -29.75
N VAL A 48 13.58 16.37 -28.64
CA VAL A 48 13.84 16.79 -27.27
C VAL A 48 14.58 15.68 -26.53
N GLU A 49 15.74 15.98 -25.97
CA GLU A 49 16.48 15.07 -25.09
C GLU A 49 15.85 15.02 -23.70
N LEU A 50 15.56 13.80 -23.23
CA LEU A 50 14.87 13.53 -21.96
C LEU A 50 15.83 13.16 -20.83
N LEU A 51 17.06 12.70 -21.11
CA LEU A 51 18.05 12.42 -20.06
C LEU A 51 18.80 13.67 -19.62
N GLN A 52 18.06 14.75 -19.32
CA GLN A 52 18.60 16.01 -18.85
C GLN A 52 17.54 16.81 -18.09
N ALA A 53 17.98 17.82 -17.35
CA ALA A 53 17.06 18.78 -16.72
C ALA A 53 16.15 19.45 -17.80
N PRO A 54 14.86 19.69 -17.49
CA PRO A 54 14.22 19.57 -16.18
C PRO A 54 13.66 18.17 -15.84
N TYR A 55 13.83 17.16 -16.71
CA TYR A 55 13.20 15.85 -16.54
C TYR A 55 13.96 15.01 -15.51
N ASN A 56 13.26 14.56 -14.46
CA ASN A 56 13.88 13.81 -13.38
C ASN A 56 13.74 12.29 -13.58
N TRP A 57 14.87 11.58 -13.55
CA TRP A 57 14.94 10.12 -13.62
C TRP A 57 15.40 9.47 -12.31
N SER A 58 15.61 10.24 -11.25
CA SER A 58 16.19 9.75 -9.99
C SER A 58 15.25 8.83 -9.19
N GLN A 59 13.95 8.81 -9.53
CA GLN A 59 12.91 8.05 -8.83
C GLN A 59 12.45 6.86 -9.68
N PHE A 60 13.43 6.08 -10.15
CA PHE A 60 13.21 4.93 -11.00
C PHE A 60 13.97 3.72 -10.44
N SER A 61 13.23 2.82 -9.80
CA SER A 61 13.76 1.62 -9.14
C SER A 61 14.64 0.80 -10.10
N GLY A 62 15.80 0.33 -9.62
CA GLY A 62 16.76 -0.41 -10.44
C GLY A 62 17.65 0.47 -11.32
N THR A 63 17.65 1.79 -11.09
CA THR A 63 18.47 2.72 -11.88
C THR A 63 19.24 3.73 -11.03
N GLY A 64 20.32 4.25 -11.59
CA GLY A 64 21.06 5.41 -11.10
C GLY A 64 21.17 6.46 -12.21
N TRP A 65 20.76 7.69 -11.93
CA TRP A 65 20.83 8.80 -12.89
C TRP A 65 21.83 9.86 -12.43
N ASP A 66 22.81 10.18 -13.27
CA ASP A 66 23.85 11.18 -12.98
C ASP A 66 23.56 12.57 -13.59
N GLY A 67 22.38 12.74 -14.20
CA GLY A 67 21.99 13.95 -14.92
C GLY A 67 22.14 13.86 -16.44
N LYS A 68 22.79 12.82 -16.96
CA LYS A 68 23.00 12.59 -18.41
C LYS A 68 22.85 11.13 -18.82
N THR A 69 23.23 10.20 -17.95
CA THR A 69 23.23 8.77 -18.21
C THR A 69 22.40 8.09 -17.13
N LEU A 70 21.58 7.13 -17.56
CA LEU A 70 20.81 6.27 -16.68
C LEU A 70 21.47 4.89 -16.66
N THR A 71 22.16 4.56 -15.58
CA THR A 71 22.68 3.22 -15.32
C THR A 71 21.53 2.33 -14.85
N VAL A 72 21.38 1.16 -15.45
CA VAL A 72 20.32 0.19 -15.13
C VAL A 72 20.97 -1.07 -14.58
N VAL A 73 20.48 -1.53 -13.42
CA VAL A 73 20.87 -2.78 -12.77
C VAL A 73 19.65 -3.71 -12.66
N PRO A 74 19.85 -5.04 -12.68
CA PRO A 74 18.73 -5.96 -12.63
C PRO A 74 18.06 -5.87 -11.26
N LEU A 75 16.72 -5.77 -11.23
CA LEU A 75 15.95 -5.96 -10.00
C LEU A 75 15.44 -7.39 -9.83
N ASP A 76 15.29 -8.15 -10.93
CA ASP A 76 14.66 -9.49 -10.91
C ASP A 76 13.29 -9.49 -10.24
N ARG A 77 12.57 -8.36 -10.33
CA ARG A 77 11.26 -8.20 -9.72
C ARG A 77 10.27 -9.10 -10.47
N LYS A 78 9.71 -10.06 -9.73
CA LYS A 78 8.76 -11.04 -10.24
C LYS A 78 7.59 -11.16 -9.29
N ILE A 79 6.47 -11.61 -9.83
CA ILE A 79 5.27 -11.94 -9.08
C ILE A 79 5.05 -13.45 -9.18
N ARG A 80 4.69 -14.09 -8.07
CA ARG A 80 4.28 -15.50 -8.02
C ARG A 80 2.86 -15.61 -7.49
N PRO A 81 1.83 -15.64 -8.37
CA PRO A 81 0.46 -15.84 -7.95
C PRO A 81 0.28 -17.24 -7.36
N LYS A 82 -0.40 -17.32 -6.21
CA LYS A 82 -0.73 -18.58 -5.51
C LYS A 82 -1.38 -19.62 -6.43
N THR A 83 -2.32 -19.18 -7.27
CA THR A 83 -3.09 -20.06 -8.18
C THR A 83 -2.26 -20.73 -9.27
N SER A 84 -1.12 -20.15 -9.65
CA SER A 84 -0.31 -20.63 -10.76
C SER A 84 0.98 -21.32 -10.32
N GLY A 85 1.51 -20.95 -9.14
CA GLY A 85 2.83 -21.34 -8.65
C GLY A 85 4.01 -20.87 -9.51
N LYS A 86 3.76 -20.17 -10.63
CA LYS A 86 4.76 -19.74 -11.62
C LYS A 86 5.22 -18.30 -11.36
N TRP A 87 6.46 -18.03 -11.72
CA TRP A 87 7.03 -16.69 -11.66
C TRP A 87 6.78 -15.92 -12.95
N TYR A 88 6.34 -14.69 -12.82
CA TYR A 88 6.09 -13.77 -13.93
C TYR A 88 6.88 -12.49 -13.74
N LEU A 89 7.40 -11.94 -14.85
CA LEU A 89 8.16 -10.70 -14.82
C LEU A 89 7.27 -9.54 -14.36
N ASN A 90 7.82 -8.72 -13.47
CA ASN A 90 7.21 -7.47 -13.03
C ASN A 90 8.28 -6.37 -13.15
N PRO A 91 8.74 -6.01 -14.36
CA PRO A 91 9.82 -5.05 -14.52
C PRO A 91 9.44 -3.68 -13.93
N PRO A 92 10.42 -2.88 -13.46
CA PRO A 92 10.17 -1.57 -12.88
C PRO A 92 9.72 -0.56 -13.95
N ILE A 93 8.93 0.40 -13.51
CA ILE A 93 8.38 1.47 -14.36
C ILE A 93 8.77 2.81 -13.73
N ASN A 94 9.22 3.76 -14.56
CA ASN A 94 9.50 5.12 -14.12
C ASN A 94 8.20 5.92 -13.98
N LEU A 95 7.43 5.62 -12.93
CA LEU A 95 6.14 6.29 -12.68
C LEU A 95 6.28 7.73 -12.19
N MET A 96 7.46 8.13 -11.70
CA MET A 96 7.68 9.48 -11.16
C MET A 96 8.40 10.41 -12.12
N GLY A 97 8.97 9.89 -13.21
CA GLY A 97 9.74 10.66 -14.17
C GLY A 97 8.93 11.15 -15.38
N PRO A 98 9.62 11.48 -16.49
CA PRO A 98 8.96 12.01 -17.68
C PRO A 98 8.09 10.95 -18.36
N ARG A 99 6.95 11.39 -18.88
CA ARG A 99 6.08 10.63 -19.80
C ARG A 99 5.83 11.43 -21.06
N LEU A 100 5.48 10.74 -22.15
CA LEU A 100 5.04 11.39 -23.38
C LEU A 100 3.52 11.42 -23.44
N ASP A 101 2.94 12.59 -23.67
CA ASP A 101 1.52 12.78 -23.95
C ASP A 101 1.37 13.19 -25.44
N PHE A 102 0.59 12.44 -26.23
CA PHE A 102 0.45 12.65 -27.68
C PHE A 102 -0.97 12.36 -28.18
N THR A 103 -1.34 12.95 -29.32
CA THR A 103 -2.68 12.75 -29.91
C THR A 103 -2.71 11.65 -30.95
N ALA A 104 -1.75 11.64 -31.89
CA ALA A 104 -1.74 10.70 -33.02
C ALA A 104 -0.36 10.12 -33.28
N ASN A 105 0.69 10.93 -33.20
CA ASN A 105 2.03 10.50 -33.55
C ASN A 105 2.97 10.73 -32.37
N PHE A 106 4.03 9.94 -32.31
CA PHE A 106 5.21 10.23 -31.51
C PHE A 106 6.41 9.56 -32.18
N SER A 107 7.61 10.06 -31.92
CA SER A 107 8.83 9.33 -32.22
C SER A 107 9.72 9.33 -30.97
N VAL A 108 10.26 8.18 -30.62
CA VAL A 108 11.27 8.05 -29.56
C VAL A 108 12.47 7.27 -30.05
N GLU A 109 13.67 7.79 -29.78
CA GLU A 109 14.95 7.12 -30.03
C GLU A 109 15.70 6.96 -28.71
N ILE A 110 16.21 5.76 -28.46
CA ILE A 110 16.81 5.37 -27.18
C ILE A 110 18.16 4.72 -27.46
N GLU A 111 19.25 5.34 -27.00
CA GLU A 111 20.60 4.78 -27.10
C GLU A 111 20.90 3.90 -25.88
N VAL A 112 21.15 2.62 -26.14
CA VAL A 112 21.49 1.59 -25.14
C VAL A 112 22.95 1.21 -25.31
N ASP A 113 23.73 1.31 -24.24
CA ASP A 113 25.12 0.84 -24.13
C ASP A 113 25.19 -0.35 -23.17
N ALA A 114 25.26 -1.56 -23.74
CA ALA A 114 25.43 -2.82 -23.02
C ALA A 114 26.89 -3.32 -23.02
N ALA A 115 27.88 -2.46 -23.30
CA ALA A 115 29.28 -2.88 -23.44
C ALA A 115 29.88 -3.49 -22.16
N VAL A 116 29.33 -3.16 -20.98
CA VAL A 116 29.77 -3.73 -19.70
C VAL A 116 29.39 -5.21 -19.58
N HIS A 117 28.20 -5.58 -20.07
CA HIS A 117 27.67 -6.95 -20.00
C HIS A 117 27.04 -7.37 -21.34
N PRO A 118 27.83 -7.48 -22.43
CA PRO A 118 27.29 -7.68 -23.78
C PRO A 118 26.64 -9.05 -23.98
N ASP A 119 26.91 -10.01 -23.08
CA ASP A 119 26.38 -11.36 -23.07
C ASP A 119 25.04 -11.49 -22.34
N LYS A 120 24.62 -10.42 -21.64
CA LYS A 120 23.40 -10.32 -20.84
C LYS A 120 22.36 -9.44 -21.51
N GLY A 121 21.08 -9.71 -21.22
CA GLY A 121 19.98 -8.90 -21.74
C GLY A 121 19.89 -7.51 -21.13
N ALA A 122 19.85 -6.50 -21.98
CA ALA A 122 19.49 -5.11 -21.64
C ALA A 122 18.09 -4.83 -22.20
N PHE A 123 17.15 -4.40 -21.36
CA PHE A 123 15.75 -4.23 -21.76
C PHE A 123 15.23 -2.83 -21.44
N VAL A 124 14.51 -2.25 -22.39
CA VAL A 124 13.75 -1.00 -22.23
C VAL A 124 12.29 -1.28 -22.61
N ASP A 125 11.37 -0.92 -21.74
CA ASP A 125 9.93 -1.12 -21.95
C ASP A 125 9.24 0.23 -22.16
N LEU A 126 8.38 0.33 -23.18
CA LEU A 126 7.56 1.51 -23.48
C LEU A 126 6.10 1.16 -23.29
N TYR A 127 5.49 1.63 -22.20
CA TYR A 127 4.13 1.30 -21.82
C TYR A 127 3.15 2.32 -22.39
N GLY A 128 2.22 1.87 -23.24
CA GLY A 128 1.09 2.70 -23.69
C GLY A 128 -0.13 2.58 -22.78
N SER A 129 -0.22 1.49 -22.03
CA SER A 129 -1.03 1.43 -20.80
C SER A 129 -0.22 0.75 -19.70
N LEU A 130 -0.24 1.34 -18.51
CA LEU A 130 0.41 0.76 -17.35
C LEU A 130 -0.27 -0.57 -16.96
N PRO A 131 0.51 -1.52 -16.42
CA PRO A 131 -0.07 -2.66 -15.74
C PRO A 131 -0.87 -2.21 -14.53
N ILE A 132 -1.79 -3.07 -14.10
CA ILE A 132 -2.46 -2.91 -12.81
C ILE A 132 -1.97 -4.06 -11.93
N GLY A 133 -1.18 -3.74 -10.91
CA GLY A 133 -0.80 -4.69 -9.87
C GLY A 133 -1.84 -4.75 -8.76
N TYR A 134 -2.21 -5.95 -8.31
CA TYR A 134 -3.01 -6.15 -7.11
C TYR A 134 -2.41 -7.29 -6.32
N ASP A 135 -2.18 -7.07 -5.05
CA ASP A 135 -1.64 -8.11 -4.17
C ASP A 135 -0.44 -8.90 -4.79
N GLU A 136 -0.56 -10.23 -4.99
CA GLU A 136 0.40 -11.05 -5.75
C GLU A 136 -0.03 -11.42 -7.17
N TRP A 137 -0.78 -10.54 -7.83
CA TRP A 137 -1.02 -10.63 -9.26
C TRP A 137 -0.94 -9.29 -9.97
N ARG A 138 -0.97 -9.39 -11.30
CA ARG A 138 -0.85 -8.25 -12.20
C ARG A 138 -1.66 -8.52 -13.46
N ILE A 139 -2.37 -7.49 -13.91
CA ILE A 139 -2.99 -7.45 -15.22
C ILE A 139 -2.08 -6.59 -16.09
N ASP A 140 -1.44 -7.21 -17.08
CA ASP A 140 -0.56 -6.47 -17.97
C ASP A 140 -1.34 -5.49 -18.83
N GLY A 141 -0.78 -4.28 -18.94
CA GLY A 141 -1.14 -3.34 -19.96
C GLY A 141 -0.51 -3.69 -21.32
N ARG A 142 -0.65 -2.79 -22.30
CA ARG A 142 0.00 -2.90 -23.60
C ARG A 142 1.32 -2.15 -23.58
N ASN A 143 2.34 -2.75 -24.19
CA ASN A 143 3.66 -2.17 -24.26
C ASN A 143 4.48 -2.64 -25.46
N VAL A 144 5.60 -1.97 -25.69
CA VAL A 144 6.67 -2.42 -26.57
C VAL A 144 7.91 -2.64 -25.73
N ARG A 145 8.49 -3.84 -25.77
CA ARG A 145 9.79 -4.13 -25.17
C ARG A 145 10.86 -4.09 -26.24
N LEU A 146 11.97 -3.43 -25.93
CA LEU A 146 13.19 -3.34 -26.72
C LEU A 146 14.28 -4.08 -25.97
N GLY A 147 14.98 -5.00 -26.62
CA GLY A 147 16.00 -5.81 -25.97
C GLY A 147 17.26 -5.90 -26.79
N LEU A 148 18.41 -5.79 -26.14
CA LEU A 148 19.72 -6.07 -26.73
C LEU A 148 20.38 -7.19 -25.93
N THR A 149 20.68 -8.31 -26.59
CA THR A 149 21.41 -9.43 -25.99
C THR A 149 22.38 -9.99 -27.02
N ARG A 150 23.69 -10.08 -26.71
CA ARG A 150 24.70 -10.72 -27.58
C ARG A 150 24.71 -10.17 -29.02
N GLY A 151 24.59 -8.86 -29.17
CA GLY A 151 24.56 -8.20 -30.50
C GLY A 151 23.30 -8.49 -31.32
N VAL A 152 22.25 -9.01 -30.68
CA VAL A 152 20.92 -9.20 -31.26
C VAL A 152 19.96 -8.21 -30.64
N ALA A 153 19.43 -7.30 -31.46
CA ALA A 153 18.33 -6.43 -31.09
C ALA A 153 17.00 -7.14 -31.34
N GLN A 154 16.08 -7.05 -30.39
CA GLN A 154 14.80 -7.73 -30.39
C GLN A 154 13.70 -6.73 -29.99
N VAL A 155 12.53 -6.86 -30.61
CA VAL A 155 11.34 -6.07 -30.27
C VAL A 155 10.17 -7.02 -30.04
N TRP A 156 9.47 -6.82 -28.92
CA TRP A 156 8.24 -7.53 -28.56
C TRP A 156 7.11 -6.52 -28.43
N VAL A 157 5.95 -6.82 -29.00
CA VAL A 157 4.70 -6.15 -28.65
C VAL A 157 3.99 -6.98 -27.57
N ASP A 158 3.59 -6.33 -26.47
CA ASP A 158 2.98 -6.92 -25.26
C ASP A 158 3.84 -7.93 -24.48
N MET A 159 5.17 -7.93 -24.64
CA MET A 159 6.12 -8.83 -23.94
C MET A 159 5.92 -10.34 -24.13
N ILE A 160 4.95 -10.81 -24.94
CA ILE A 160 4.63 -12.24 -25.07
C ILE A 160 5.51 -12.91 -26.13
N LYS A 161 5.57 -12.28 -27.31
CA LYS A 161 6.17 -12.87 -28.49
C LYS A 161 7.14 -11.89 -29.10
N GLN A 162 8.32 -12.39 -29.44
CA GLN A 162 9.28 -11.63 -30.20
C GLN A 162 8.75 -11.49 -31.62
N ASP A 163 8.53 -10.25 -32.04
CA ASP A 163 7.94 -9.96 -33.35
C ASP A 163 9.02 -9.58 -34.37
N PHE A 164 10.07 -8.87 -33.93
CA PHE A 164 11.10 -8.34 -34.82
C PHE A 164 12.50 -8.50 -34.23
N SER A 165 13.52 -8.62 -35.10
CA SER A 165 14.91 -8.66 -34.66
C SER A 165 15.91 -8.23 -35.72
N ALA A 166 17.07 -7.76 -35.28
CA ALA A 166 18.26 -7.54 -36.10
C ALA A 166 19.50 -8.14 -35.41
N GLN A 167 20.40 -8.70 -36.20
CA GLN A 167 21.61 -9.39 -35.73
C GLN A 167 22.88 -8.71 -36.25
N GLY A 168 24.04 -9.11 -35.72
CA GLY A 168 25.34 -8.58 -36.14
C GLY A 168 25.62 -7.16 -35.65
N LEU A 169 24.96 -6.77 -34.55
CA LEU A 169 25.10 -5.44 -33.95
C LEU A 169 26.23 -5.45 -32.91
N GLY A 170 26.80 -4.26 -32.68
CA GLY A 170 27.69 -4.04 -31.55
C GLY A 170 26.93 -3.96 -30.22
N PRO A 171 27.65 -3.77 -29.10
CA PRO A 171 27.03 -3.64 -27.78
C PRO A 171 26.32 -2.29 -27.56
N ARG A 172 26.42 -1.38 -28.52
CA ARG A 172 25.78 -0.06 -28.53
C ARG A 172 24.81 0.03 -29.68
N VAL A 173 23.55 0.33 -29.38
CA VAL A 173 22.49 0.44 -30.38
C VAL A 173 21.55 1.58 -30.04
N THR A 174 21.03 2.25 -31.07
CA THR A 174 19.92 3.19 -30.93
C THR A 174 18.64 2.51 -31.41
N PHE A 175 17.71 2.23 -30.50
CA PHE A 175 16.37 1.78 -30.85
C PHE A 175 15.51 2.99 -31.22
N GLY A 176 14.70 2.86 -32.27
CA GLY A 176 13.70 3.86 -32.62
C GLY A 176 12.29 3.25 -32.67
N VAL A 177 11.33 3.91 -32.03
CA VAL A 177 9.90 3.58 -32.08
C VAL A 177 9.13 4.81 -32.55
N ASN A 178 8.58 4.76 -33.76
CA ASN A 178 7.84 5.85 -34.36
C ASN A 178 6.39 5.42 -34.63
N ARG A 179 5.44 6.16 -34.04
CA ARG A 179 4.02 5.99 -34.28
C ARG A 179 3.54 7.01 -35.32
N GLN A 180 2.97 6.50 -36.41
CA GLN A 180 2.34 7.29 -37.47
C GLN A 180 0.89 6.83 -37.66
N GLY A 181 -0.06 7.58 -37.08
CA GLY A 181 -1.46 7.15 -36.99
C GLY A 181 -1.58 5.86 -36.17
N THR A 182 -1.85 4.73 -36.83
CA THR A 182 -1.92 3.39 -36.20
C THR A 182 -0.71 2.50 -36.52
N ALA A 183 0.26 2.99 -37.28
CA ALA A 183 1.46 2.22 -37.58
C ALA A 183 2.56 2.52 -36.56
N LEU A 184 3.06 1.49 -35.89
CA LEU A 184 4.30 1.51 -35.12
C LEU A 184 5.43 1.01 -36.02
N ILE A 185 6.47 1.81 -36.17
CA ILE A 185 7.64 1.54 -37.00
C ILE A 185 8.83 1.38 -36.07
N PHE A 186 9.51 0.24 -36.15
CA PHE A 186 10.64 -0.10 -35.31
C PHE A 186 11.93 -0.01 -36.12
N SER A 187 12.95 0.62 -35.54
CA SER A 187 14.27 0.74 -36.15
C SER A 187 15.39 0.48 -35.16
N VAL A 188 16.54 0.09 -35.70
CA VAL A 188 17.79 -0.07 -34.95
C VAL A 188 18.91 0.61 -35.74
N ASN A 189 19.63 1.53 -35.10
CA ASN A 189 20.67 2.37 -35.74
C ASN A 189 20.15 3.08 -37.01
N GLY A 190 18.91 3.59 -36.95
CA GLY A 190 18.24 4.29 -38.04
C GLY A 190 17.71 3.39 -39.17
N LYS A 191 17.95 2.08 -39.12
CA LYS A 191 17.43 1.12 -40.11
C LYS A 191 16.14 0.49 -39.60
N GLU A 192 15.07 0.56 -40.39
CA GLU A 192 13.80 -0.13 -40.08
C GLU A 192 14.00 -1.65 -40.01
N ILE A 193 13.45 -2.27 -38.96
CA ILE A 193 13.50 -3.72 -38.72
C ILE A 193 12.11 -4.36 -38.70
N GLY A 194 11.04 -3.56 -38.64
CA GLY A 194 9.68 -4.07 -38.57
C GLY A 194 8.62 -2.98 -38.44
N ARG A 195 7.37 -3.38 -38.69
CA ARG A 195 6.19 -2.54 -38.50
C ARG A 195 5.08 -3.35 -37.84
N PHE A 196 4.35 -2.72 -36.94
CA PHE A 196 3.15 -3.25 -36.31
C PHE A 196 1.99 -2.29 -36.53
N LYS A 197 0.80 -2.79 -36.83
CA LYS A 197 -0.40 -1.97 -37.03
C LYS A 197 -1.35 -2.15 -35.86
N GLU A 198 -1.54 -1.09 -35.09
CA GLU A 198 -2.55 -1.03 -34.03
C GLU A 198 -3.95 -1.16 -34.62
N SER A 199 -4.85 -1.72 -33.82
CA SER A 199 -6.27 -1.83 -34.12
C SER A 199 -7.09 -1.57 -32.87
N ASP A 200 -8.41 -1.41 -33.01
CA ASP A 200 -9.31 -1.23 -31.87
C ASP A 200 -9.25 -2.42 -30.89
N ASN A 201 -8.96 -3.62 -31.40
CA ASN A 201 -8.79 -4.84 -30.61
C ASN A 201 -7.36 -5.04 -30.08
N HIS A 202 -6.39 -4.26 -30.57
CA HIS A 202 -5.01 -4.31 -30.09
C HIS A 202 -4.37 -2.91 -30.08
N PRO A 203 -4.84 -2.03 -29.18
CA PRO A 203 -4.43 -0.64 -29.18
C PRO A 203 -3.27 -0.40 -28.20
N VAL A 204 -2.03 -0.46 -28.68
CA VAL A 204 -0.85 -0.40 -27.80
C VAL A 204 -0.69 0.95 -27.12
N PHE A 205 -0.75 2.03 -27.89
CA PHE A 205 -0.50 3.42 -27.51
C PHE A 205 -1.72 4.33 -27.73
N SER A 206 -2.91 3.78 -27.97
CA SER A 206 -4.10 4.56 -28.32
C SER A 206 -4.58 5.53 -27.25
N LYS A 207 -4.17 5.32 -25.99
CA LYS A 207 -4.53 6.18 -24.85
C LYS A 207 -3.75 7.51 -24.83
N GLY A 208 -2.87 7.74 -25.82
CA GLY A 208 -2.16 9.00 -25.99
C GLY A 208 -1.10 9.27 -24.92
N LYS A 209 -0.63 8.21 -24.24
CA LYS A 209 0.41 8.28 -23.22
C LYS A 209 1.47 7.22 -23.46
N LEU A 210 2.72 7.51 -23.13
CA LEU A 210 3.84 6.57 -23.11
C LEU A 210 4.67 6.77 -21.84
N TYR A 211 4.87 5.68 -21.10
CA TYR A 211 5.73 5.61 -19.92
C TYR A 211 6.95 4.73 -20.18
N PHE A 212 8.04 5.00 -19.47
CA PHE A 212 9.31 4.29 -19.63
C PHE A 212 9.52 3.28 -18.52
N GLY A 213 10.00 2.09 -18.89
CA GLY A 213 10.51 1.04 -18.02
C GLY A 213 11.86 0.54 -18.54
N ALA A 214 12.61 -0.16 -17.70
CA ALA A 214 13.95 -0.65 -18.02
C ALA A 214 14.33 -1.70 -17.00
N ASP A 215 14.95 -2.79 -17.46
CA ASP A 215 15.44 -3.85 -16.59
C ASP A 215 16.60 -4.57 -17.26
N ALA A 216 17.40 -5.28 -16.47
CA ALA A 216 18.51 -6.07 -16.97
C ALA A 216 18.32 -7.55 -16.60
N GLU A 217 18.94 -8.44 -17.37
CA GLU A 217 19.09 -9.83 -16.96
C GLU A 217 19.96 -9.92 -15.71
N LEU A 218 19.64 -10.85 -14.79
CA LEU A 218 20.46 -11.14 -13.61
C LEU A 218 21.95 -11.33 -13.95
N GLY A 219 22.80 -10.65 -13.16
CA GLY A 219 24.25 -10.59 -13.37
C GLY A 219 24.70 -9.67 -14.52
N GLY A 220 23.78 -8.95 -15.14
CA GLY A 220 24.05 -7.93 -16.14
C GLY A 220 23.94 -6.50 -15.62
N GLY A 221 23.78 -5.58 -16.56
CA GLY A 221 23.66 -4.15 -16.33
C GLY A 221 24.02 -3.39 -17.62
N PHE A 222 23.43 -2.22 -17.81
CA PHE A 222 23.68 -1.41 -18.99
C PHE A 222 23.46 0.07 -18.70
N SER A 223 23.72 0.92 -19.68
CA SER A 223 23.43 2.35 -19.60
C SER A 223 22.51 2.78 -20.73
N ILE A 224 21.59 3.69 -20.41
CA ILE A 224 20.87 4.48 -21.41
C ILE A 224 21.55 5.84 -21.46
N THR A 225 22.08 6.20 -22.62
CA THR A 225 22.92 7.40 -22.82
C THR A 225 22.20 8.53 -23.54
N SER A 226 21.05 8.24 -24.15
CA SER A 226 20.21 9.22 -24.83
C SER A 226 18.76 8.72 -24.91
N ILE A 227 17.80 9.60 -24.66
CA ILE A 227 16.37 9.37 -24.92
C ILE A 227 15.82 10.61 -25.61
N GLN A 228 15.60 10.54 -26.92
CA GLN A 228 15.10 11.65 -27.71
C GLN A 228 13.66 11.42 -28.13
N ALA A 229 12.78 12.37 -27.82
CA ALA A 229 11.36 12.32 -28.19
C ALA A 229 10.98 13.45 -29.15
N GLN A 230 10.00 13.21 -30.02
CA GLN A 230 9.46 14.17 -30.98
C GLN A 230 7.95 13.94 -31.15
N ASP A 231 7.22 14.97 -31.59
CA ASP A 231 5.77 14.94 -31.85
C ASP A 231 4.89 14.61 -30.63
N ALA A 232 5.45 14.76 -29.43
CA ALA A 232 4.77 14.55 -28.16
C ALA A 232 5.05 15.69 -27.18
N GLN A 233 4.11 15.91 -26.27
CA GLN A 233 4.29 16.74 -25.08
C GLN A 233 5.01 15.93 -24.01
N ILE A 234 5.89 16.58 -23.25
CA ILE A 234 6.59 15.92 -22.13
C ILE A 234 5.98 16.39 -20.82
N ALA A 235 5.46 15.45 -20.03
CA ALA A 235 4.92 15.72 -18.70
C ALA A 235 5.81 15.08 -17.62
N ASP A 236 5.97 15.76 -16.48
CA ASP A 236 6.64 15.23 -15.28
C ASP A 236 5.56 14.62 -14.38
N ASN A 237 5.52 13.29 -14.34
CA ASN A 237 4.41 12.58 -13.71
C ASN A 237 4.39 12.76 -12.19
N GLY A 238 5.55 12.80 -11.55
CA GLY A 238 5.64 12.99 -10.10
C GLY A 238 5.12 14.35 -9.65
N ALA A 239 5.55 15.42 -10.33
CA ALA A 239 5.07 16.78 -10.04
C ALA A 239 3.56 16.93 -10.32
N ASP A 240 3.06 16.24 -11.36
CA ASP A 240 1.67 16.34 -11.77
C ASP A 240 0.71 15.55 -10.88
N MET A 241 1.10 14.39 -10.37
CA MET A 241 0.16 13.47 -9.72
C MET A 241 0.14 13.59 -8.20
N LEU A 242 1.27 13.96 -7.59
CA LEU A 242 1.36 14.13 -6.14
C LEU A 242 0.86 15.52 -5.72
N ARG A 243 -0.45 15.76 -5.72
CA ARG A 243 -1.08 17.03 -5.34
C ARG A 243 -1.73 16.97 -3.96
N ALA A 244 -1.92 18.14 -3.35
CA ALA A 244 -2.72 18.28 -2.13
C ALA A 244 -4.17 18.54 -2.51
N TYR A 245 -5.10 17.88 -1.81
CA TYR A 245 -6.54 18.02 -2.00
C TYR A 245 -7.20 18.53 -0.72
N THR A 246 -8.31 19.26 -0.87
CA THR A 246 -9.12 19.70 0.26
C THR A 246 -10.33 18.77 0.40
N PRO A 247 -10.43 18.00 1.49
CA PRO A 247 -11.56 17.11 1.69
C PRO A 247 -12.89 17.88 1.78
N PRO A 248 -13.94 17.49 1.04
CA PRO A 248 -15.28 18.03 1.22
C PRO A 248 -15.77 17.83 2.67
N ALA A 249 -16.49 18.79 3.23
CA ALA A 249 -16.96 18.73 4.62
C ALA A 249 -17.86 17.51 4.90
N ASP A 250 -18.51 16.98 3.87
CA ASP A 250 -19.44 15.87 3.93
C ASP A 250 -18.84 14.52 3.50
N SER A 251 -17.52 14.45 3.26
CA SER A 251 -16.80 13.24 2.90
C SER A 251 -16.62 12.28 4.08
N LEU A 252 -16.32 11.01 3.80
CA LEU A 252 -16.05 10.00 4.83
C LEU A 252 -14.96 10.47 5.80
N ARG A 253 -13.83 10.92 5.25
CA ARG A 253 -12.71 11.52 5.98
C ARG A 253 -13.16 12.66 6.90
N SER A 254 -13.82 13.69 6.37
CA SER A 254 -14.17 14.88 7.16
C SER A 254 -15.13 14.54 8.29
N LEU A 255 -16.10 13.66 8.03
CA LEU A 255 -17.06 13.20 9.04
C LEU A 255 -16.37 12.38 10.14
N ALA A 256 -15.48 11.46 9.77
CA ALA A 256 -14.75 10.62 10.73
C ALA A 256 -13.73 11.41 11.56
N GLN A 257 -13.06 12.39 10.96
CA GLN A 257 -12.13 13.27 11.66
C GLN A 257 -12.85 14.31 12.54
N GLY A 258 -14.12 14.62 12.25
CA GLY A 258 -14.97 15.50 13.05
C GLY A 258 -15.65 14.84 14.26
N LEU A 259 -15.44 13.53 14.49
CA LEU A 259 -15.96 12.82 15.64
C LEU A 259 -15.31 13.30 16.96
N PRO A 260 -15.99 13.20 18.12
CA PRO A 260 -15.39 13.51 19.41
C PRO A 260 -14.09 12.73 19.69
N LYS A 261 -14.05 11.46 19.29
CA LYS A 261 -12.80 10.70 19.11
C LYS A 261 -12.63 10.43 17.61
N PRO A 262 -11.69 11.09 16.93
CA PRO A 262 -11.44 10.88 15.50
C PRO A 262 -11.14 9.42 15.18
N LEU A 263 -11.70 8.95 14.06
CA LEU A 263 -11.43 7.62 13.50
C LEU A 263 -10.63 7.78 12.21
N TRP A 264 -9.59 6.96 12.03
CA TRP A 264 -8.86 6.91 10.76
C TRP A 264 -9.63 6.02 9.78
N ILE A 265 -10.27 6.64 8.79
CA ILE A 265 -10.83 5.93 7.64
C ILE A 265 -9.71 5.74 6.62
N GLY A 266 -9.44 4.49 6.24
CA GLY A 266 -8.33 4.10 5.37
C GLY A 266 -8.75 3.36 4.11
N ALA A 267 -7.87 3.33 3.12
CA ALA A 267 -8.01 2.48 1.95
C ALA A 267 -6.63 1.97 1.50
N ALA A 268 -6.57 0.73 1.01
CA ALA A 268 -5.41 0.26 0.28
C ALA A 268 -5.22 1.11 -0.99
N ALA A 269 -3.96 1.42 -1.30
CA ALA A 269 -3.58 2.32 -2.36
C ALA A 269 -2.45 1.75 -3.23
N ASN A 270 -2.62 1.91 -4.54
CA ASN A 270 -1.68 1.44 -5.55
C ASN A 270 -0.96 2.62 -6.23
N ALA A 271 0.37 2.56 -6.37
CA ALA A 271 1.18 3.61 -6.97
C ALA A 271 0.93 3.75 -8.47
N ASP A 272 0.70 2.66 -9.22
CA ASP A 272 0.40 2.70 -10.65
C ASP A 272 -0.87 3.52 -10.90
N ALA A 273 -1.94 3.25 -10.14
CA ALA A 273 -3.19 3.98 -10.23
C ALA A 273 -3.03 5.45 -9.78
N LEU A 274 -2.39 5.67 -8.63
CA LEU A 274 -2.13 7.01 -8.10
C LEU A 274 -1.35 7.89 -9.08
N LEU A 275 -0.36 7.32 -9.76
CA LEU A 275 0.54 8.05 -10.64
C LEU A 275 0.06 8.05 -12.10
N SER A 276 -1.10 7.50 -12.43
CA SER A 276 -1.60 7.52 -13.81
C SER A 276 -3.03 8.04 -13.99
N ASP A 277 -3.82 8.04 -12.91
CA ASP A 277 -5.20 8.53 -12.89
C ASP A 277 -5.38 9.63 -11.83
N ALA A 278 -5.50 10.88 -12.27
CA ALA A 278 -5.62 12.03 -11.36
C ALA A 278 -6.90 11.99 -10.50
N LYS A 279 -7.95 11.28 -10.98
CA LYS A 279 -9.19 11.11 -10.23
C LYS A 279 -9.02 10.11 -9.09
N TYR A 280 -8.13 9.13 -9.23
CA TYR A 280 -7.75 8.22 -8.16
C TYR A 280 -7.21 8.97 -6.95
N GLY A 281 -6.16 9.76 -7.14
CA GLY A 281 -5.55 10.58 -6.08
C GLY A 281 -6.55 11.56 -5.46
N GLN A 282 -7.39 12.20 -6.28
CA GLN A 282 -8.42 13.11 -5.77
C GLN A 282 -9.41 12.40 -4.83
N VAL A 283 -10.06 11.34 -5.30
CA VAL A 283 -11.12 10.65 -4.53
C VAL A 283 -10.54 10.00 -3.27
N LEU A 284 -9.33 9.44 -3.36
CA LEU A 284 -8.59 8.90 -2.23
C LEU A 284 -8.36 9.97 -1.14
N ALA A 285 -7.74 11.10 -1.48
CA ALA A 285 -7.42 12.15 -0.51
C ALA A 285 -8.66 12.85 0.05
N GLU A 286 -9.73 12.98 -0.75
CA GLU A 286 -10.97 13.62 -0.33
C GLU A 286 -11.78 12.75 0.66
N ASN A 287 -11.70 11.42 0.57
CA ASN A 287 -12.55 10.51 1.35
C ASN A 287 -11.81 9.71 2.42
N TYR A 288 -10.49 9.59 2.34
CA TYR A 288 -9.71 8.77 3.27
C TYR A 288 -8.64 9.59 4.00
N SER A 289 -8.42 9.26 5.27
CA SER A 289 -7.43 9.88 6.17
C SER A 289 -6.21 8.99 6.42
N MET A 290 -6.18 7.81 5.82
CA MET A 290 -5.11 6.83 5.95
C MET A 290 -4.98 6.05 4.64
N ILE A 291 -3.75 5.65 4.29
CA ILE A 291 -3.51 4.71 3.20
C ILE A 291 -2.75 3.48 3.70
N THR A 292 -2.96 2.36 3.02
CA THR A 292 -2.15 1.15 3.14
C THR A 292 -1.52 0.85 1.79
N PRO A 293 -0.18 0.85 1.64
CA PRO A 293 0.45 0.44 0.38
C PRO A 293 0.10 -1.02 0.05
N GLU A 294 -0.75 -1.23 -0.94
CA GLU A 294 -1.40 -2.53 -1.20
C GLU A 294 -0.39 -3.65 -1.52
N MET A 295 0.64 -3.31 -2.31
CA MET A 295 1.68 -4.23 -2.77
C MET A 295 3.09 -3.68 -2.55
N HIS A 296 3.25 -2.36 -2.55
CA HIS A 296 4.55 -1.68 -2.63
C HIS A 296 5.44 -1.80 -1.38
N PHE A 297 4.89 -2.29 -0.27
CA PHE A 297 5.66 -2.63 0.94
C PHE A 297 5.86 -4.15 1.11
N LYS A 298 5.19 -4.99 0.32
CA LYS A 298 5.37 -6.46 0.36
C LYS A 298 6.78 -6.84 -0.11
N PHE A 299 7.33 -7.91 0.46
CA PHE A 299 8.74 -8.30 0.32
C PHE A 299 9.17 -8.42 -1.15
N GLN A 300 8.40 -9.12 -1.99
CA GLN A 300 8.72 -9.32 -3.42
C GLN A 300 8.79 -8.03 -4.22
N ALA A 301 8.04 -7.00 -3.80
CA ALA A 301 7.97 -5.73 -4.51
C ALA A 301 9.13 -4.82 -4.10
N ILE A 302 9.35 -4.66 -2.79
CA ILE A 302 10.28 -3.65 -2.24
C ILE A 302 11.70 -4.17 -2.04
N HIS A 303 11.90 -5.47 -1.85
CA HIS A 303 13.21 -6.11 -1.64
C HIS A 303 13.43 -7.29 -2.60
N PRO A 304 13.39 -7.04 -3.92
CA PRO A 304 13.35 -8.10 -4.94
C PRO A 304 14.66 -8.88 -5.10
N GLN A 305 15.78 -8.34 -4.60
CA GLN A 305 17.09 -8.99 -4.61
C GLN A 305 17.87 -8.74 -3.32
N PRO A 306 18.88 -9.58 -3.00
CA PRO A 306 19.80 -9.30 -1.91
C PRO A 306 20.42 -7.91 -2.05
N ASP A 307 20.42 -7.14 -0.96
CA ASP A 307 21.01 -5.80 -0.85
C ASP A 307 20.45 -4.74 -1.84
N GLN A 308 19.36 -5.04 -2.54
CA GLN A 308 18.72 -4.14 -3.51
C GLN A 308 17.24 -3.93 -3.21
N TYR A 309 16.85 -2.65 -3.07
CA TYR A 309 15.49 -2.26 -2.76
C TYR A 309 14.88 -1.37 -3.85
N ALA A 310 13.59 -1.54 -4.08
CA ALA A 310 12.79 -0.78 -5.05
C ALA A 310 11.82 0.15 -4.30
N PHE A 311 12.31 1.34 -3.92
CA PHE A 311 11.55 2.27 -3.07
C PHE A 311 10.66 3.25 -3.82
N ALA A 312 10.85 3.47 -5.12
CA ALA A 312 10.28 4.63 -5.81
C ALA A 312 8.74 4.70 -5.69
N GLU A 313 8.06 3.58 -5.93
CA GLU A 313 6.61 3.49 -5.86
C GLU A 313 6.08 3.65 -4.42
N ALA A 314 6.79 3.08 -3.46
CA ALA A 314 6.46 3.11 -2.06
C ALA A 314 6.66 4.52 -1.45
N ASP A 315 7.77 5.18 -1.81
CA ASP A 315 8.06 6.57 -1.46
C ASP A 315 7.01 7.53 -2.05
N ALA A 316 6.52 7.28 -3.27
CA ALA A 316 5.48 8.10 -3.88
C ALA A 316 4.15 8.04 -3.08
N LEU A 317 3.76 6.86 -2.60
CA LEU A 317 2.59 6.69 -1.74
C LEU A 317 2.77 7.41 -0.40
N VAL A 318 3.92 7.26 0.25
CA VAL A 318 4.23 7.93 1.52
C VAL A 318 4.25 9.45 1.34
N ALA A 319 4.84 9.95 0.25
CA ALA A 319 4.86 11.37 -0.08
C ALA A 319 3.45 11.93 -0.35
N PHE A 320 2.60 11.16 -1.05
CA PHE A 320 1.19 11.50 -1.25
C PHE A 320 0.44 11.60 0.08
N ALA A 321 0.63 10.63 0.98
CA ALA A 321 -0.01 10.61 2.29
C ALA A 321 0.40 11.83 3.12
N ALA A 322 1.71 12.11 3.19
CA ALA A 322 2.24 13.27 3.90
C ALA A 322 1.66 14.59 3.35
N LYS A 323 1.63 14.74 2.02
CA LYS A 323 1.10 15.95 1.35
C LYS A 323 -0.39 16.16 1.59
N ASN A 324 -1.14 15.08 1.83
CA ASN A 324 -2.58 15.11 2.05
C ASN A 324 -2.96 14.93 3.53
N ASN A 325 -2.02 15.02 4.47
CA ASN A 325 -2.26 14.82 5.91
C ASN A 325 -2.96 13.48 6.21
N MET A 326 -2.46 12.40 5.61
CA MET A 326 -2.95 11.05 5.80
C MET A 326 -1.93 10.24 6.59
N ARG A 327 -2.40 9.29 7.41
CA ARG A 327 -1.52 8.28 8.01
C ARG A 327 -1.12 7.22 6.98
N VAL A 328 0.02 6.58 7.20
CA VAL A 328 0.41 5.36 6.49
C VAL A 328 0.36 4.19 7.46
N HIS A 329 -0.44 3.20 7.12
CA HIS A 329 -0.42 1.86 7.71
C HIS A 329 0.52 0.99 6.85
N GLY A 330 1.63 0.56 7.42
CA GLY A 330 2.63 -0.25 6.72
C GLY A 330 2.22 -1.72 6.66
N HIS A 331 2.10 -2.27 5.45
CA HIS A 331 1.68 -3.65 5.21
C HIS A 331 2.60 -4.31 4.15
N THR A 332 3.41 -5.31 4.47
CA THR A 332 3.65 -5.96 5.77
C THR A 332 5.11 -6.41 5.85
N LEU A 333 5.64 -6.57 7.07
CA LEU A 333 7.05 -6.91 7.30
C LEU A 333 7.34 -8.41 7.30
N VAL A 334 6.43 -9.22 7.84
CA VAL A 334 6.55 -10.67 7.89
C VAL A 334 5.26 -11.31 7.41
N TRP A 335 5.34 -11.96 6.25
CA TRP A 335 4.25 -12.73 5.68
C TRP A 335 4.79 -13.99 5.02
N HIS A 336 3.93 -14.99 4.85
CA HIS A 336 4.28 -16.26 4.21
C HIS A 336 4.15 -16.19 2.67
N GLU A 337 3.35 -15.25 2.18
CA GLU A 337 3.15 -15.00 0.74
C GLU A 337 3.98 -13.79 0.26
N ALA A 338 3.88 -13.48 -1.04
CA ALA A 338 4.58 -12.37 -1.69
C ALA A 338 6.10 -12.29 -1.40
N LEU A 339 6.77 -13.45 -1.29
CA LEU A 339 8.23 -13.54 -1.07
C LEU A 339 8.99 -13.61 -2.39
N PRO A 340 10.12 -12.91 -2.56
CA PRO A 340 10.92 -12.98 -3.79
C PRO A 340 11.66 -14.32 -3.93
N GLN A 341 12.04 -14.68 -5.16
CA GLN A 341 12.63 -15.98 -5.48
C GLN A 341 13.90 -16.30 -4.67
N TRP A 342 14.71 -15.29 -4.33
CA TRP A 342 15.94 -15.49 -3.58
C TRP A 342 15.69 -15.89 -2.12
N ILE A 343 14.57 -15.49 -1.51
CA ILE A 343 14.16 -15.95 -0.18
C ILE A 343 13.82 -17.44 -0.21
N TRP A 344 13.04 -17.88 -1.19
CA TRP A 344 12.77 -19.30 -1.43
C TRP A 344 14.06 -20.09 -1.63
N SER A 345 14.99 -19.54 -2.42
CA SER A 345 16.28 -20.18 -2.68
C SER A 345 17.12 -20.38 -1.40
N LEU A 346 17.10 -19.42 -0.47
CA LEU A 346 17.76 -19.55 0.84
C LEU A 346 17.10 -20.63 1.71
N TYR A 347 15.77 -20.69 1.71
CA TYR A 347 15.00 -21.69 2.44
C TYR A 347 15.26 -23.11 1.91
N ASP A 348 15.16 -23.31 0.59
CA ASP A 348 15.36 -24.61 -0.07
C ASP A 348 16.80 -25.12 0.11
N ALA A 349 17.78 -24.21 0.08
CA ALA A 349 19.18 -24.53 0.38
C ALA A 349 19.46 -24.77 1.88
N ARG A 350 18.44 -24.64 2.75
CA ARG A 350 18.55 -24.72 4.22
C ARG A 350 19.57 -23.73 4.80
N ASN A 351 19.79 -22.60 4.13
CA ASN A 351 20.69 -21.55 4.61
C ASN A 351 19.95 -20.63 5.60
N TYR A 352 19.53 -21.21 6.73
CA TYR A 352 18.75 -20.53 7.74
C TYR A 352 19.46 -19.29 8.34
N PRO A 353 20.79 -19.26 8.55
CA PRO A 353 21.46 -18.03 8.97
C PRO A 353 21.25 -16.87 7.99
N ALA A 354 21.42 -17.11 6.68
CA ALA A 354 21.19 -16.08 5.67
C ALA A 354 19.71 -15.72 5.53
N LEU A 355 18.81 -16.70 5.61
CA LEU A 355 17.36 -16.45 5.60
C LEU A 355 16.92 -15.56 6.77
N ARG A 356 17.45 -15.83 7.97
CA ARG A 356 17.17 -15.00 9.16
C ARG A 356 17.72 -13.59 8.98
N GLN A 357 18.96 -13.47 8.50
CA GLN A 357 19.60 -12.18 8.25
C GLN A 357 18.78 -11.35 7.25
N ALA A 358 18.34 -11.98 6.16
CA ALA A 358 17.50 -11.35 5.13
C ALA A 358 16.21 -10.74 5.71
N LEU A 359 15.51 -11.45 6.60
CA LEU A 359 14.32 -10.92 7.26
C LEU A 359 14.65 -9.74 8.18
N MET A 360 15.71 -9.86 8.98
CA MET A 360 16.10 -8.78 9.89
C MET A 360 16.57 -7.54 9.15
N ASP A 361 17.28 -7.69 8.03
CA ASP A 361 17.70 -6.56 7.20
C ASP A 361 16.53 -5.91 6.48
N HIS A 362 15.56 -6.71 6.02
CA HIS A 362 14.30 -6.20 5.47
C HIS A 362 13.55 -5.32 6.49
N ILE A 363 13.30 -5.86 7.70
CA ILE A 363 12.66 -5.12 8.79
C ILE A 363 13.48 -3.87 9.13
N THR A 364 14.80 -4.02 9.25
CA THR A 364 15.69 -2.91 9.61
C THR A 364 15.61 -1.79 8.59
N THR A 365 15.68 -2.13 7.31
CA THR A 365 15.70 -1.17 6.22
C THR A 365 14.37 -0.43 6.11
N LEU A 366 13.25 -1.14 6.09
CA LEU A 366 11.92 -0.52 5.95
C LEU A 366 11.57 0.35 7.15
N VAL A 367 11.71 -0.18 8.37
CA VAL A 367 11.34 0.56 9.60
C VAL A 367 12.26 1.76 9.78
N THR A 368 13.55 1.64 9.46
CA THR A 368 14.48 2.79 9.53
C THR A 368 14.13 3.85 8.49
N ARG A 369 13.87 3.45 7.23
CA ARG A 369 13.57 4.39 6.14
C ARG A 369 12.30 5.19 6.41
N TYR A 370 11.25 4.52 6.88
CA TYR A 370 9.93 5.12 7.04
C TYR A 370 9.61 5.55 8.47
N LYS A 371 10.61 5.54 9.36
CA LYS A 371 10.49 6.03 10.74
C LYS A 371 9.86 7.42 10.79
N GLY A 372 8.79 7.56 11.56
CA GLY A 372 8.01 8.80 11.69
C GLY A 372 7.02 9.10 10.56
N SER A 373 7.13 8.41 9.41
CA SER A 373 6.17 8.51 8.30
C SER A 373 5.15 7.37 8.30
N VAL A 374 5.53 6.20 8.82
CA VAL A 374 4.66 5.04 9.04
C VAL A 374 4.43 4.89 10.53
N HIS A 375 3.18 4.97 10.97
CA HIS A 375 2.81 4.97 12.39
C HIS A 375 2.54 3.57 12.94
N GLU A 376 2.13 2.66 12.07
CA GLU A 376 1.77 1.29 12.43
C GLU A 376 2.24 0.34 11.35
N TRP A 377 2.74 -0.82 11.77
CA TRP A 377 3.14 -1.90 10.90
C TRP A 377 2.33 -3.14 11.19
N ASP A 378 1.79 -3.74 10.13
CA ASP A 378 1.60 -5.18 10.12
C ASP A 378 2.97 -5.79 10.19
N THR A 379 3.37 -6.08 11.42
CA THR A 379 4.64 -6.75 11.64
C THR A 379 4.49 -8.19 11.26
N LEU A 380 3.35 -8.80 11.60
CA LEU A 380 3.02 -10.17 11.30
C LEU A 380 1.68 -10.20 10.55
N ASN A 381 1.68 -10.73 9.32
CA ASN A 381 0.46 -10.97 8.55
C ASN A 381 0.21 -12.48 8.45
N GLU A 382 -1.03 -12.90 8.73
CA GLU A 382 -1.57 -14.24 8.43
C GLU A 382 -0.73 -15.41 8.96
N ILE A 383 -0.28 -15.29 10.20
CA ILE A 383 0.56 -16.31 10.84
C ILE A 383 -0.27 -17.48 11.40
N PHE A 384 -1.59 -17.43 11.35
CA PHE A 384 -2.48 -18.50 11.83
C PHE A 384 -3.14 -19.26 10.68
N SER A 385 -3.44 -20.54 10.91
CA SER A 385 -4.19 -21.40 9.98
C SER A 385 -5.36 -22.07 10.70
N TYR A 386 -6.44 -22.39 9.98
CA TYR A 386 -7.60 -23.12 10.53
C TYR A 386 -7.27 -24.57 10.90
N GLU A 387 -6.29 -25.16 10.22
CA GLU A 387 -6.03 -26.61 10.27
C GLU A 387 -4.68 -26.94 10.90
N SER A 388 -4.03 -26.00 11.60
CA SER A 388 -2.71 -26.25 12.16
C SER A 388 -2.76 -26.91 13.54
N ASP A 389 -1.95 -27.95 13.71
CA ASP A 389 -1.66 -28.63 14.98
C ASP A 389 -0.49 -28.00 15.77
N GLU A 390 0.12 -26.95 15.25
CA GLU A 390 1.24 -26.25 15.87
C GLU A 390 0.77 -25.44 17.10
N PRO A 391 1.67 -25.13 18.06
CA PRO A 391 1.34 -24.29 19.19
C PRO A 391 0.67 -22.98 18.76
N TYR A 392 -0.48 -22.68 19.36
CA TYR A 392 -1.33 -21.53 19.01
C TYR A 392 -1.83 -21.54 17.55
N GLY A 393 -1.95 -22.69 16.89
CA GLY A 393 -2.45 -22.78 15.51
C GLY A 393 -1.59 -22.03 14.49
N LEU A 394 -0.28 -21.91 14.75
CA LEU A 394 0.64 -21.16 13.91
C LEU A 394 0.90 -21.88 12.58
N ARG A 395 0.79 -21.13 11.49
CA ARG A 395 0.94 -21.60 10.12
C ARG A 395 2.35 -22.16 9.86
N SER A 396 2.44 -23.47 9.67
CA SER A 396 3.69 -24.17 9.31
C SER A 396 3.72 -24.76 7.90
N GLY A 397 2.57 -24.88 7.23
CA GLY A 397 2.42 -25.56 5.95
C GLY A 397 2.35 -27.08 6.02
N ALA A 398 1.98 -27.66 7.17
CA ALA A 398 1.87 -29.11 7.33
C ALA A 398 0.79 -29.75 6.43
N GLU A 399 -0.31 -29.02 6.18
CA GLU A 399 -1.50 -29.55 5.50
C GLU A 399 -1.56 -29.20 3.99
N ASP A 400 -0.91 -28.10 3.57
CA ASP A 400 -0.85 -27.62 2.19
C ASP A 400 0.44 -26.82 1.97
N GLU A 401 1.19 -27.14 0.90
CA GLU A 401 2.39 -26.40 0.52
C GLU A 401 2.09 -24.93 0.18
N ASN A 402 0.86 -24.61 -0.24
CA ASN A 402 0.39 -23.24 -0.44
C ASN A 402 0.17 -22.46 0.86
N ASN A 403 0.22 -23.13 2.02
CA ASN A 403 0.16 -22.53 3.35
C ASN A 403 1.51 -22.55 4.08
N LEU A 404 2.61 -22.85 3.38
CA LEU A 404 3.96 -22.88 3.97
C LEU A 404 4.46 -21.49 4.37
N SER A 405 4.73 -21.31 5.67
CA SER A 405 5.55 -20.20 6.16
C SER A 405 7.02 -20.63 6.25
N VAL A 406 7.85 -20.17 5.32
CA VAL A 406 9.32 -20.41 5.37
C VAL A 406 9.95 -19.91 6.66
N TRP A 407 9.37 -18.87 7.27
CA TRP A 407 9.83 -18.27 8.51
C TRP A 407 9.56 -19.18 9.70
N TYR A 408 8.30 -19.57 9.91
CA TYR A 408 7.94 -20.44 11.02
C TYR A 408 8.61 -21.82 10.87
N LYS A 409 8.65 -22.38 9.66
CA LYS A 409 9.24 -23.70 9.44
C LYS A 409 10.75 -23.74 9.72
N ALA A 410 11.46 -22.64 9.46
CA ALA A 410 12.90 -22.55 9.72
C ALA A 410 13.24 -22.23 11.19
N PHE A 411 12.41 -21.45 11.89
CA PHE A 411 12.80 -20.82 13.16
C PHE A 411 11.80 -21.01 14.32
N GLY A 412 10.63 -21.58 14.06
CA GLY A 412 9.50 -21.63 14.99
C GLY A 412 9.01 -20.23 15.38
N LEU A 413 8.25 -20.15 16.48
CA LEU A 413 7.65 -18.88 16.93
C LEU A 413 8.66 -17.76 17.27
N GLN A 414 9.93 -18.10 17.52
CA GLN A 414 10.94 -17.14 17.96
C GLN A 414 11.19 -16.06 16.91
N ILE A 415 11.05 -16.37 15.62
CA ILE A 415 11.23 -15.38 14.55
C ILE A 415 10.20 -14.25 14.61
N TYR A 416 8.99 -14.55 15.06
CA TYR A 416 7.93 -13.54 15.22
C TYR A 416 8.19 -12.62 16.41
N ILE A 417 8.70 -13.17 17.52
CA ILE A 417 9.16 -12.38 18.67
C ILE A 417 10.31 -11.45 18.24
N ASP A 418 11.28 -11.99 17.50
CA ASP A 418 12.44 -11.24 17.05
C ASP A 418 12.05 -10.11 16.10
N ALA A 419 11.11 -10.34 15.17
CA ALA A 419 10.58 -9.31 14.28
C ALA A 419 9.90 -8.17 15.05
N LEU A 420 8.97 -8.50 15.96
CA LEU A 420 8.28 -7.51 16.80
C LEU A 420 9.27 -6.68 17.64
N ARG A 421 10.27 -7.33 18.23
CA ARG A 421 11.33 -6.66 19.00
C ARG A 421 12.17 -5.74 18.11
N LYS A 422 12.49 -6.17 16.88
CA LYS A 422 13.32 -5.40 15.96
C LYS A 422 12.62 -4.10 15.54
N VAL A 423 11.31 -4.13 15.29
CA VAL A 423 10.53 -2.91 15.04
C VAL A 423 10.65 -1.95 16.23
N LYS A 424 10.40 -2.43 17.45
CA LYS A 424 10.48 -1.60 18.67
C LYS A 424 11.89 -1.08 18.98
N GLU A 425 12.93 -1.81 18.61
CA GLU A 425 14.33 -1.37 18.73
C GLU A 425 14.61 -0.15 17.84
N ILE A 426 14.09 -0.16 16.60
CA ILE A 426 14.36 0.88 15.60
C ILE A 426 13.43 2.08 15.78
N ASP A 427 12.13 1.83 15.88
CA ASP A 427 11.10 2.83 16.08
C ASP A 427 10.17 2.42 17.25
N PRO A 428 10.51 2.79 18.49
CA PRO A 428 9.67 2.53 19.65
C PRO A 428 8.28 3.18 19.57
N SER A 429 8.10 4.18 18.71
CA SER A 429 6.84 4.90 18.53
C SER A 429 5.89 4.24 17.53
N ALA A 430 6.41 3.38 16.65
CA ALA A 430 5.61 2.62 15.71
C ALA A 430 4.85 1.51 16.44
N GLU A 431 3.57 1.33 16.10
CA GLU A 431 2.74 0.27 16.66
C GLU A 431 2.91 -1.04 15.89
N ASN A 432 3.06 -2.13 16.63
CA ASN A 432 3.13 -3.48 16.06
C ASN A 432 1.74 -4.11 16.03
N TRP A 433 1.31 -4.51 14.84
CA TRP A 433 0.04 -5.18 14.61
C TRP A 433 0.24 -6.60 14.09
N ILE A 434 -0.67 -7.48 14.52
CA ILE A 434 -0.94 -8.75 13.86
C ILE A 434 -2.18 -8.56 13.01
N ASN A 435 -2.09 -8.82 11.71
CA ASN A 435 -3.19 -8.64 10.76
C ASN A 435 -3.60 -10.02 10.20
N GLU A 436 -4.89 -10.34 10.27
CA GLU A 436 -5.35 -11.71 10.04
C GLU A 436 -6.76 -11.75 9.43
N PHE A 437 -6.95 -12.66 8.47
CA PHE A 437 -8.27 -12.90 7.89
C PHE A 437 -9.10 -13.88 8.70
N GLY A 438 -10.41 -13.72 8.58
CA GLY A 438 -11.40 -14.69 9.01
C GLY A 438 -11.56 -14.87 10.51
N ILE A 439 -10.78 -14.19 11.34
CA ILE A 439 -10.94 -14.12 12.81
C ILE A 439 -12.22 -13.38 13.25
N ASP A 440 -12.98 -12.80 12.31
CA ASP A 440 -14.32 -12.22 12.48
C ASP A 440 -15.45 -13.06 11.87
N GLN A 441 -15.19 -14.33 11.56
CA GLN A 441 -16.18 -15.27 11.03
C GLN A 441 -16.74 -16.20 12.10
N ALA A 442 -17.99 -16.62 11.95
CA ALA A 442 -18.66 -17.50 12.91
C ALA A 442 -17.93 -18.84 13.14
N GLY A 443 -17.33 -19.42 12.09
CA GLY A 443 -16.61 -20.70 12.14
C GLY A 443 -15.18 -20.64 12.66
N SER A 444 -14.67 -19.46 13.02
CA SER A 444 -13.24 -19.22 13.28
C SER A 444 -12.84 -19.17 14.76
N ALA A 445 -13.72 -19.62 15.67
CA ALA A 445 -13.55 -19.42 17.10
C ALA A 445 -12.17 -19.90 17.62
N ASP A 446 -11.70 -21.05 17.16
CA ASP A 446 -10.40 -21.62 17.54
C ASP A 446 -9.23 -20.76 17.04
N LYS A 447 -9.31 -20.22 15.82
CA LYS A 447 -8.28 -19.31 15.25
C LYS A 447 -8.20 -18.02 16.08
N LEU A 448 -9.34 -17.46 16.46
CA LEU A 448 -9.38 -16.27 17.32
C LEU A 448 -8.85 -16.56 18.75
N ASP A 449 -9.21 -17.70 19.35
CA ASP A 449 -8.69 -18.11 20.67
C ASP A 449 -7.18 -18.30 20.65
N ASN A 450 -6.67 -18.96 19.61
CA ASN A 450 -5.25 -19.15 19.36
C ASN A 450 -4.50 -17.81 19.26
N MET A 451 -5.04 -16.86 18.49
CA MET A 451 -4.46 -15.53 18.36
C MET A 451 -4.47 -14.76 19.69
N ILE A 452 -5.57 -14.79 20.46
CA ILE A 452 -5.66 -14.15 21.78
C ILE A 452 -4.62 -14.77 22.72
N ALA A 453 -4.51 -16.10 22.76
CA ALA A 453 -3.55 -16.81 23.59
C ALA A 453 -2.10 -16.47 23.19
N PHE A 454 -1.81 -16.42 21.90
CA PHE A 454 -0.50 -16.01 21.38
C PHE A 454 -0.15 -14.58 21.79
N VAL A 455 -1.05 -13.61 21.59
CA VAL A 455 -0.79 -12.20 21.96
C VAL A 455 -0.56 -12.06 23.47
N ARG A 456 -1.34 -12.75 24.30
CA ARG A 456 -1.14 -12.77 25.76
C ARG A 456 0.21 -13.36 26.14
N TYR A 457 0.61 -14.45 25.50
CA TYR A 457 1.92 -15.07 25.70
C TYR A 457 3.04 -14.09 25.35
N ILE A 458 3.03 -13.52 24.14
CA ILE A 458 4.08 -12.63 23.62
C ILE A 458 4.22 -11.37 24.47
N ASN A 459 3.10 -10.70 24.80
CA ASN A 459 3.12 -9.51 25.66
C ASN A 459 3.46 -9.85 27.12
N GLY A 460 3.35 -11.12 27.53
CA GLY A 460 3.71 -11.64 28.85
C GLY A 460 5.19 -12.02 29.02
N LEU A 461 6.00 -12.00 27.95
CA LEU A 461 7.41 -12.44 27.98
C LEU A 461 8.38 -11.51 28.75
N GLY A 462 7.91 -10.36 29.22
CA GLY A 462 8.74 -9.40 29.97
C GLY A 462 9.54 -8.41 29.12
N TYR A 463 9.31 -8.36 27.80
CA TYR A 463 9.91 -7.36 26.89
C TYR A 463 9.13 -6.03 26.83
N GLY A 464 8.09 -5.89 27.65
CA GLY A 464 7.06 -4.86 27.46
C GLY A 464 6.01 -5.29 26.43
N LYS A 465 5.13 -4.37 26.06
CA LYS A 465 4.07 -4.62 25.08
C LYS A 465 4.68 -4.69 23.67
N LEU A 466 4.83 -5.89 23.13
CA LEU A 466 5.38 -6.15 21.79
C LEU A 466 4.32 -6.11 20.71
N VAL A 467 3.06 -6.45 21.02
CA VAL A 467 1.91 -6.36 20.12
C VAL A 467 0.96 -5.30 20.67
N ASP A 468 0.71 -4.27 19.89
CA ASP A 468 -0.14 -3.13 20.26
C ASP A 468 -1.60 -3.33 19.85
N GLY A 469 -1.84 -4.04 18.75
CA GLY A 469 -3.16 -4.26 18.18
C GLY A 469 -3.30 -5.51 17.31
N ILE A 470 -4.55 -5.88 17.06
CA ILE A 470 -4.97 -6.91 16.10
C ILE A 470 -5.82 -6.25 15.00
N GLY A 471 -5.44 -6.48 13.74
CA GLY A 471 -6.21 -6.08 12.56
C GLY A 471 -7.11 -7.20 12.08
N PHE A 472 -8.40 -6.91 11.98
CA PHE A 472 -9.38 -7.77 11.32
C PHE A 472 -9.40 -7.37 9.84
N GLN A 473 -8.91 -8.23 8.94
CA GLN A 473 -8.95 -7.93 7.50
C GLN A 473 -10.41 -7.73 7.05
N SER A 474 -11.31 -8.59 7.54
CA SER A 474 -12.76 -8.51 7.31
C SER A 474 -13.19 -8.65 5.85
N HIS A 475 -12.47 -9.44 5.05
CA HIS A 475 -12.91 -9.84 3.71
C HIS A 475 -14.26 -10.57 3.74
N ASN A 476 -15.19 -10.14 2.89
CA ASN A 476 -16.53 -10.75 2.74
C ASN A 476 -16.75 -11.20 1.29
N TYR A 477 -16.19 -12.36 0.94
CA TYR A 477 -16.26 -12.90 -0.42
C TYR A 477 -17.37 -13.93 -0.64
N ASP A 478 -17.71 -14.71 0.40
CA ASP A 478 -18.66 -15.81 0.33
C ASP A 478 -19.66 -15.73 1.51
N PRO A 479 -20.84 -15.11 1.31
CA PRO A 479 -21.83 -14.98 2.38
C PRO A 479 -22.53 -16.29 2.73
N ASP A 480 -22.47 -17.32 1.87
CA ASP A 480 -23.18 -18.58 2.07
C ASP A 480 -22.32 -19.58 2.85
N ASP A 481 -21.02 -19.66 2.56
CA ASP A 481 -20.10 -20.58 3.22
C ASP A 481 -19.39 -19.96 4.43
N ASP A 482 -19.18 -18.63 4.45
CA ASP A 482 -18.38 -17.98 5.49
C ASP A 482 -18.85 -16.54 5.84
N PRO A 483 -20.05 -16.39 6.42
CA PRO A 483 -20.62 -15.07 6.71
C PRO A 483 -19.84 -14.37 7.82
N ALA A 484 -18.97 -13.41 7.46
CA ALA A 484 -18.36 -12.48 8.42
C ALA A 484 -19.30 -11.29 8.69
N LEU A 485 -20.33 -11.51 9.54
CA LEU A 485 -21.33 -10.49 9.87
C LEU A 485 -20.81 -9.47 10.89
N ALA A 486 -21.48 -8.30 10.97
CA ALA A 486 -21.13 -7.28 11.96
C ALA A 486 -21.28 -7.76 13.42
N ALA A 487 -22.17 -8.73 13.69
CA ALA A 487 -22.33 -9.30 15.02
C ALA A 487 -21.10 -10.13 15.45
N ASP A 488 -20.53 -10.89 14.52
CA ASP A 488 -19.34 -11.72 14.76
C ASP A 488 -18.11 -10.83 14.97
N LEU A 489 -17.93 -9.80 14.14
CA LEU A 489 -16.90 -8.78 14.34
C LEU A 489 -17.02 -8.13 15.72
N ARG A 490 -18.24 -7.77 16.16
CA ARG A 490 -18.47 -7.17 17.49
C ARG A 490 -18.03 -8.12 18.60
N ALA A 491 -18.43 -9.38 18.53
CA ALA A 491 -18.07 -10.39 19.52
C ALA A 491 -16.55 -10.62 19.55
N ALA A 492 -15.92 -10.70 18.38
CA ALA A 492 -14.47 -10.89 18.26
C ALA A 492 -13.68 -9.71 18.82
N MET A 493 -14.03 -8.47 18.45
CA MET A 493 -13.41 -7.25 19.00
C MET A 493 -13.56 -7.18 20.52
N GLN A 494 -14.76 -7.48 21.05
CA GLN A 494 -15.00 -7.49 22.49
C GLN A 494 -14.08 -8.49 23.20
N ARG A 495 -13.91 -9.71 22.65
CA ARG A 495 -13.01 -10.72 23.21
C ARG A 495 -11.55 -10.28 23.18
N VAL A 496 -11.08 -9.74 22.05
CA VAL A 496 -9.70 -9.24 21.93
C VAL A 496 -9.41 -8.14 22.96
N ILE A 497 -10.29 -7.14 23.06
CA ILE A 497 -10.13 -6.03 24.01
C ILE A 497 -10.15 -6.53 25.46
N ALA A 498 -11.08 -7.43 25.79
CA ALA A 498 -11.26 -7.93 27.14
C ALA A 498 -10.18 -8.91 27.60
N GLN A 499 -9.62 -9.71 26.69
CA GLN A 499 -8.73 -10.83 27.03
C GLN A 499 -7.27 -10.59 26.65
N ALA A 500 -7.00 -9.96 25.51
CA ALA A 500 -5.64 -9.66 25.05
C ALA A 500 -5.17 -8.23 25.42
N HIS A 501 -6.10 -7.32 25.75
CA HIS A 501 -5.81 -5.94 26.14
C HIS A 501 -5.00 -5.15 25.08
N VAL A 502 -5.27 -5.44 23.81
CA VAL A 502 -4.69 -4.76 22.65
C VAL A 502 -5.76 -4.01 21.88
N LYS A 503 -5.33 -3.04 21.06
CA LYS A 503 -6.20 -2.28 20.16
C LYS A 503 -6.78 -3.20 19.08
N VAL A 504 -7.81 -2.72 18.40
CA VAL A 504 -8.39 -3.41 17.25
C VAL A 504 -8.54 -2.44 16.07
N ARG A 505 -8.74 -2.97 14.87
CA ARG A 505 -9.15 -2.20 13.70
C ARG A 505 -9.80 -3.12 12.67
N VAL A 506 -10.55 -2.54 11.74
CA VAL A 506 -10.85 -3.19 10.45
C VAL A 506 -9.80 -2.70 9.46
N SER A 507 -9.09 -3.58 8.77
CA SER A 507 -7.95 -3.21 7.92
C SER A 507 -8.25 -3.29 6.41
N GLU A 508 -9.05 -4.26 5.96
CA GLU A 508 -9.07 -4.67 4.55
C GLU A 508 -10.49 -4.96 4.04
N LEU A 509 -11.50 -4.23 4.54
CA LEU A 509 -12.88 -4.56 4.20
C LEU A 509 -13.18 -4.38 2.71
N ASP A 510 -13.71 -5.45 2.13
CA ASP A 510 -14.40 -5.50 0.85
C ASP A 510 -15.59 -6.48 0.95
N VAL A 511 -16.63 -6.24 0.15
CA VAL A 511 -17.86 -7.05 0.22
C VAL A 511 -18.35 -7.36 -1.18
N SER A 512 -18.20 -8.62 -1.62
CA SER A 512 -18.56 -9.06 -2.97
C SER A 512 -20.07 -9.05 -3.22
N ASP A 513 -20.88 -9.45 -2.24
CA ASP A 513 -22.32 -9.49 -2.38
C ASP A 513 -22.92 -8.08 -2.43
N ALA A 514 -23.35 -7.69 -3.62
CA ALA A 514 -23.94 -6.39 -3.87
C ALA A 514 -25.18 -6.09 -3.01
N SER A 515 -25.94 -7.11 -2.60
CA SER A 515 -27.17 -6.93 -1.83
C SER A 515 -26.91 -6.53 -0.38
N SER A 516 -25.93 -7.16 0.27
CA SER A 516 -25.54 -6.89 1.66
C SER A 516 -24.44 -5.84 1.80
N ARG A 517 -23.68 -5.54 0.73
CA ARG A 517 -22.57 -4.57 0.74
C ARG A 517 -22.88 -3.26 1.45
N PRO A 518 -23.94 -2.49 1.12
CA PRO A 518 -24.17 -1.20 1.77
C PRO A 518 -24.36 -1.31 3.28
N THR A 519 -25.05 -2.36 3.74
CA THR A 519 -25.29 -2.64 5.15
C THR A 519 -24.04 -3.15 5.84
N LEU A 520 -23.26 -4.06 5.25
CA LEU A 520 -22.05 -4.60 5.89
C LEU A 520 -20.97 -3.53 6.10
N PHE A 521 -20.74 -2.64 5.11
CA PHE A 521 -19.86 -1.48 5.29
C PHE A 521 -20.32 -0.57 6.44
N SER A 522 -21.62 -0.26 6.50
CA SER A 522 -22.20 0.56 7.56
C SER A 522 -22.11 -0.07 8.94
N ASP A 523 -22.49 -1.34 9.04
CA ASP A 523 -22.68 -2.01 10.32
C ASP A 523 -21.34 -2.38 10.95
N LYS A 524 -20.35 -2.80 10.14
CA LYS A 524 -18.97 -3.00 10.61
C LYS A 524 -18.33 -1.67 11.03
N LEU A 525 -18.58 -0.57 10.32
CA LEU A 525 -18.14 0.76 10.75
C LEU A 525 -18.79 1.15 12.09
N ALA A 526 -20.09 0.91 12.25
CA ALA A 526 -20.80 1.16 13.50
C ALA A 526 -20.24 0.34 14.67
N VAL A 527 -19.80 -0.90 14.43
CA VAL A 527 -19.08 -1.71 15.43
C VAL A 527 -17.77 -1.05 15.84
N CYS A 528 -16.95 -0.58 14.89
CA CYS A 528 -15.73 0.15 15.22
C CYS A 528 -16.01 1.43 16.04
N LEU A 529 -17.06 2.18 15.70
CA LEU A 529 -17.48 3.36 16.45
C LEU A 529 -17.95 3.02 17.88
N GLN A 530 -18.49 1.83 18.13
CA GLN A 530 -18.86 1.37 19.47
C GLN A 530 -17.63 1.11 20.36
N PHE A 531 -16.50 0.68 19.78
CA PHE A 531 -15.29 0.30 20.50
C PHE A 531 -14.22 1.39 20.52
N GLN A 532 -14.54 2.68 20.51
CA GLN A 532 -13.50 3.72 20.46
C GLN A 532 -12.77 3.96 21.80
N ALA A 533 -13.23 3.44 22.94
CA ALA A 533 -12.51 3.60 24.21
C ALA A 533 -11.19 2.79 24.20
N SER A 534 -10.09 3.34 24.71
CA SER A 534 -8.78 2.66 24.65
C SER A 534 -8.66 1.54 25.71
N PRO A 535 -8.14 0.34 25.36
CA PRO A 535 -7.79 -0.09 24.00
C PRO A 535 -9.05 -0.39 23.18
N GLY A 536 -9.09 0.12 21.94
CA GLY A 536 -10.30 0.15 21.13
C GLY A 536 -10.03 0.15 19.62
N CYS A 537 -11.08 0.33 18.82
CA CYS A 537 -10.96 0.50 17.38
C CYS A 537 -10.35 1.85 17.03
N GLU A 538 -9.20 1.84 16.36
CA GLU A 538 -8.44 3.04 15.98
C GLU A 538 -8.61 3.42 14.50
N SER A 539 -8.89 2.44 13.63
CA SER A 539 -9.04 2.66 12.19
C SER A 539 -10.04 1.69 11.54
N PHE A 540 -10.58 2.12 10.40
CA PHE A 540 -11.49 1.35 9.55
C PHE A 540 -11.03 1.49 8.10
N GLY A 541 -10.42 0.43 7.58
CA GLY A 541 -9.79 0.35 6.27
C GLY A 541 -10.57 -0.51 5.28
N THR A 542 -10.48 -0.16 4.01
CA THR A 542 -11.03 -0.92 2.89
C THR A 542 -9.90 -1.42 1.98
N TRP A 543 -10.00 -2.62 1.39
CA TRP A 543 -8.94 -3.15 0.52
C TRP A 543 -9.02 -2.62 -0.92
N GLY A 544 -8.74 -1.31 -1.03
CA GLY A 544 -9.03 -0.50 -2.19
C GLY A 544 -10.27 0.35 -1.94
N PHE A 545 -10.61 1.23 -2.88
CA PHE A 545 -11.81 2.07 -2.74
C PHE A 545 -12.66 2.18 -4.01
N THR A 546 -12.13 1.83 -5.17
CA THR A 546 -12.84 1.90 -6.46
C THR A 546 -12.75 0.58 -7.19
N ASP A 547 -13.86 0.12 -7.72
CA ASP A 547 -13.93 -1.12 -8.53
C ASP A 547 -13.06 -1.01 -9.81
N ARG A 548 -12.67 0.21 -10.23
CA ARG A 548 -11.72 0.45 -11.32
C ARG A 548 -10.38 -0.24 -11.09
N TYR A 549 -9.98 -0.28 -9.83
CA TYR A 549 -8.69 -0.77 -9.36
C TYR A 549 -8.86 -1.71 -8.15
N GLY A 550 -9.91 -2.52 -8.10
CA GLY A 550 -10.16 -3.42 -6.96
C GLY A 550 -9.36 -4.71 -7.04
N SER A 551 -8.95 -5.29 -5.91
CA SER A 551 -8.27 -6.60 -5.85
C SER A 551 -9.08 -7.68 -6.59
N MET A 552 -10.39 -7.71 -6.39
CA MET A 552 -11.31 -8.63 -7.07
C MET A 552 -11.78 -8.17 -8.45
N SER A 553 -11.31 -7.02 -8.95
CA SER A 553 -11.71 -6.54 -10.27
C SER A 553 -11.27 -7.54 -11.34
N GLY A 554 -12.24 -8.31 -11.85
CA GLY A 554 -12.06 -9.12 -13.03
C GLY A 554 -11.93 -8.21 -14.27
N PRO A 555 -11.47 -8.72 -15.41
CA PRO A 555 -11.39 -7.94 -16.63
C PRO A 555 -12.78 -7.57 -17.13
N VAL A 556 -13.25 -6.39 -16.74
CA VAL A 556 -14.43 -5.79 -17.36
C VAL A 556 -13.95 -5.18 -18.69
N ASN A 557 -14.06 -5.99 -19.75
CA ASN A 557 -14.10 -5.54 -21.15
C ASN A 557 -12.91 -4.69 -21.66
N ALA A 558 -11.70 -5.25 -21.67
CA ALA A 558 -10.68 -4.84 -22.64
C ALA A 558 -10.59 -5.91 -23.73
N GLY A 559 -11.25 -5.66 -24.87
CA GLY A 559 -11.34 -6.60 -26.00
C GLY A 559 -10.00 -7.24 -26.37
N GLY A 560 -9.97 -8.58 -26.31
CA GLY A 560 -8.93 -9.42 -26.93
C GLY A 560 -7.65 -9.61 -26.12
N LYS A 561 -7.42 -10.83 -25.64
CA LYS A 561 -6.14 -11.42 -25.19
C LYS A 561 -5.19 -10.44 -24.46
N THR A 562 -5.46 -10.24 -23.18
CA THR A 562 -4.50 -9.68 -22.21
C THR A 562 -3.87 -10.84 -21.41
N ASN A 563 -2.62 -10.66 -20.95
CA ASN A 563 -1.93 -11.65 -20.13
C ASN A 563 -2.47 -11.59 -18.70
N TYR A 564 -3.31 -12.55 -18.34
CA TYR A 564 -3.90 -12.60 -17.01
C TYR A 564 -3.02 -13.41 -16.06
N LEU A 565 -2.63 -12.77 -14.97
CA LEU A 565 -2.15 -13.42 -13.75
C LEU A 565 -3.18 -13.35 -12.61
N SER A 566 -4.42 -12.94 -12.91
CA SER A 566 -5.52 -12.86 -11.94
C SER A 566 -6.13 -14.25 -11.70
N PRO A 567 -6.47 -14.62 -10.47
CA PRO A 567 -7.40 -15.71 -10.21
C PRO A 567 -8.72 -15.34 -10.86
N ASN A 568 -9.28 -16.29 -11.58
CA ASN A 568 -10.53 -16.09 -12.27
C ASN A 568 -11.68 -16.12 -11.24
N TRP A 569 -11.79 -15.08 -10.42
CA TRP A 569 -12.85 -14.87 -9.42
C TRP A 569 -14.23 -14.62 -10.08
N GLY A 570 -14.29 -14.54 -11.41
CA GLY A 570 -15.53 -14.27 -12.15
C GLY A 570 -15.90 -12.78 -12.13
N ALA A 571 -16.70 -12.36 -13.11
CA ALA A 571 -17.14 -10.97 -13.24
C ALA A 571 -18.08 -10.51 -12.10
N GLU A 572 -18.63 -11.46 -11.33
CA GLU A 572 -19.58 -11.20 -10.23
C GLU A 572 -18.88 -10.71 -8.95
N LEU A 573 -17.59 -11.03 -8.76
CA LEU A 573 -16.80 -10.59 -7.59
C LEU A 573 -16.13 -9.21 -7.80
N ALA A 574 -16.22 -8.61 -9.00
CA ALA A 574 -15.50 -7.39 -9.39
C ALA A 574 -16.01 -6.09 -8.74
N ASP A 575 -17.16 -6.14 -8.06
CA ASP A 575 -17.95 -4.99 -7.63
C ASP A 575 -18.02 -4.88 -6.10
N SER A 576 -16.88 -4.91 -5.42
CA SER A 576 -16.84 -5.07 -3.95
C SER A 576 -16.57 -3.82 -3.14
N LEU A 577 -16.22 -2.71 -3.80
CA LEU A 577 -15.70 -1.53 -3.14
C LEU A 577 -16.76 -0.41 -3.02
N PRO A 578 -16.51 0.64 -2.21
CA PRO A 578 -17.51 1.70 -2.00
C PRO A 578 -17.74 2.63 -3.20
N PHE A 579 -16.83 2.66 -4.18
CA PHE A 579 -16.95 3.49 -5.38
C PHE A 579 -16.90 2.62 -6.65
N ASP A 580 -17.69 2.97 -7.65
CA ASP A 580 -17.69 2.26 -8.94
C ASP A 580 -16.44 2.57 -9.80
N GLU A 581 -16.35 1.94 -10.98
CA GLU A 581 -15.23 2.12 -11.93
C GLU A 581 -15.07 3.55 -12.49
N SER A 582 -16.12 4.35 -12.38
CA SER A 582 -16.16 5.76 -12.78
C SER A 582 -15.94 6.70 -11.59
N TYR A 583 -15.62 6.15 -10.42
CA TYR A 583 -15.53 6.83 -9.12
C TYR A 583 -16.85 7.42 -8.63
N GLY A 584 -17.99 6.94 -9.14
CA GLY A 584 -19.30 7.23 -8.59
C GLY A 584 -19.42 6.62 -7.20
N ARG A 585 -19.98 7.39 -6.25
CA ARG A 585 -20.27 6.89 -4.91
C ARG A 585 -21.38 5.84 -5.02
N ARG A 586 -21.15 4.63 -4.50
CA ARG A 586 -22.21 3.64 -4.33
C ARG A 586 -22.96 3.91 -3.02
N SER A 587 -24.08 3.22 -2.84
CA SER A 587 -24.90 3.32 -1.61
C SER A 587 -24.10 3.02 -0.35
N ALA A 588 -23.08 2.16 -0.38
CA ALA A 588 -22.18 1.90 0.74
C ALA A 588 -21.56 3.18 1.34
N VAL A 589 -21.11 4.12 0.49
CA VAL A 589 -20.55 5.41 0.95
C VAL A 589 -21.61 6.20 1.71
N ASP A 590 -22.83 6.29 1.18
CA ASP A 590 -23.90 7.05 1.84
C ASP A 590 -24.36 6.42 3.15
N TYR A 591 -24.35 5.08 3.24
CA TYR A 591 -24.62 4.35 4.47
C TYR A 591 -23.56 4.65 5.54
N MET A 592 -22.27 4.53 5.21
CA MET A 592 -21.18 4.89 6.12
C MET A 592 -21.24 6.36 6.57
N ARG A 593 -21.53 7.30 5.66
CA ARG A 593 -21.68 8.72 6.00
C ARG A 593 -22.81 8.98 6.99
N ARG A 594 -23.92 8.24 6.89
CA ARG A 594 -25.02 8.37 7.86
C ARG A 594 -24.60 7.88 9.24
N GLU A 595 -23.87 6.76 9.32
CA GLU A 595 -23.35 6.27 10.60
C GLU A 595 -22.36 7.26 11.23
N LEU A 596 -21.43 7.82 10.46
CA LEU A 596 -20.51 8.84 10.96
C LEU A 596 -21.24 10.11 11.44
N LYS A 597 -22.28 10.57 10.72
CA LYS A 597 -23.10 11.71 11.15
C LYS A 597 -23.86 11.43 12.44
N LYS A 598 -24.37 10.21 12.64
CA LYS A 598 -25.04 9.79 13.87
C LYS A 598 -24.08 9.79 15.07
N ALA A 599 -22.83 9.38 14.86
CA ALA A 599 -21.78 9.37 15.89
C ALA A 599 -21.15 10.75 16.15
N GLY A 600 -21.33 11.70 15.23
CA GLY A 600 -20.84 13.07 15.36
C GLY A 600 -21.59 13.90 16.42
N PRO A 601 -21.06 15.09 16.76
CA PRO A 601 -21.74 15.99 17.70
C PRO A 601 -23.14 16.39 17.18
N PRO A 602 -24.14 16.55 18.06
CA PRO A 602 -25.48 16.94 17.66
C PRO A 602 -25.43 18.27 16.91
N SER A 603 -26.06 18.33 15.74
CA SER A 603 -26.10 19.55 14.94
C SER A 603 -26.74 20.68 15.75
N ARG A 604 -26.01 21.77 15.96
CA ARG A 604 -26.60 23.03 16.44
C ARG A 604 -27.45 23.62 15.33
N SER A 605 -28.69 23.16 15.20
CA SER A 605 -29.70 23.77 14.34
C SER A 605 -30.97 23.99 15.16
N GLY A 606 -31.13 25.21 15.68
CA GLY A 606 -32.28 25.61 16.49
C GLY A 606 -31.99 26.80 17.41
N GLY A 607 -31.26 27.82 16.93
CA GLY A 607 -31.29 29.13 17.56
C GLY A 607 -32.54 29.85 17.07
N GLU A 608 -33.65 29.74 17.80
CA GLU A 608 -34.75 30.69 17.64
C GLU A 608 -34.22 32.09 17.96
N GLU A 609 -34.24 32.96 16.95
CA GLU A 609 -34.17 34.40 17.13
C GLU A 609 -35.26 34.81 18.12
N ARG A 610 -34.87 35.16 19.34
CA ARG A 610 -35.76 35.94 20.21
C ARG A 610 -35.83 37.35 19.64
N GLY A 611 -36.88 37.60 18.85
CA GLY A 611 -37.29 38.93 18.46
C GLY A 611 -37.52 39.82 19.68
N ALA A 612 -37.13 41.09 19.55
CA ALA A 612 -37.38 42.16 20.52
C ALA A 612 -38.89 42.32 20.83
N PRO A 613 -39.26 42.79 22.04
CA PRO A 613 -40.63 42.70 22.53
C PRO A 613 -41.53 43.77 21.88
N GLY A 614 -42.60 43.29 21.24
CA GLY A 614 -43.77 44.09 20.87
C GLY A 614 -44.77 44.15 22.02
N SER A 615 -45.20 45.36 22.36
CA SER A 615 -46.21 45.70 23.35
C SER A 615 -47.58 45.07 23.07
N GLY A 616 -48.18 44.42 24.07
CA GLY A 616 -49.58 44.01 24.03
C GLY A 616 -50.05 43.44 25.39
N GLN A 617 -50.99 44.13 26.04
CA GLN A 617 -51.62 43.79 27.31
C GLN A 617 -52.68 42.68 27.19
N HIS A 618 -52.98 42.06 28.35
CA HIS A 618 -54.04 41.09 28.73
C HIS A 618 -53.53 39.65 28.83
N GLY A 619 -53.76 38.87 29.89
CA GLY A 619 -54.54 38.98 31.13
C GLY A 619 -54.12 37.84 32.07
N ALA A 620 -54.46 37.95 33.36
CA ALA A 620 -54.10 37.03 34.44
C ALA A 620 -54.79 35.66 34.32
N ASP A 621 -54.11 34.57 34.70
CA ASP A 621 -54.40 33.80 35.93
C ASP A 621 -53.60 32.48 36.03
N GLU A 622 -53.24 32.14 37.27
CA GLU A 622 -52.91 30.81 37.84
C GLU A 622 -51.65 30.08 37.30
N GLY A 623 -50.73 29.52 38.10
CA GLY A 623 -50.75 29.03 39.48
C GLY A 623 -49.96 27.70 39.51
N GLU A 624 -48.94 27.64 40.36
CA GLU A 624 -48.11 26.50 40.82
C GLU A 624 -48.37 25.08 40.26
N ASP A 625 -47.31 24.34 39.91
CA ASP A 625 -46.77 23.28 40.78
C ASP A 625 -45.66 22.47 40.06
N ALA A 626 -44.41 22.63 40.51
CA ALA A 626 -43.25 21.89 40.04
C ALA A 626 -42.38 21.44 41.22
N ALA A 627 -42.85 20.46 42.01
CA ALA A 627 -41.98 19.65 42.85
C ALA A 627 -42.67 18.40 43.37
N ARG A 628 -42.47 17.24 42.73
CA ARG A 628 -42.33 15.90 43.36
C ARG A 628 -42.35 14.79 42.31
N ARG A 629 -41.23 14.08 42.15
CA ARG A 629 -41.14 12.61 41.99
C ARG A 629 -39.71 12.19 41.67
N LEU A 630 -38.89 12.01 42.70
CA LEU A 630 -37.76 11.08 42.66
C LEU A 630 -37.80 10.28 43.97
N GLY A 631 -38.07 8.99 43.85
CA GLY A 631 -38.17 8.06 44.96
C GLY A 631 -37.92 6.63 44.52
N ARG A 632 -36.68 6.19 44.78
CA ARG A 632 -36.24 4.84 45.19
C ARG A 632 -36.55 3.66 44.27
N VAL A 633 -35.49 2.95 43.86
CA VAL A 633 -35.24 1.56 44.31
C VAL A 633 -33.73 1.33 44.37
N ALA A 634 -33.21 1.00 45.55
CA ALA A 634 -31.89 0.42 45.77
C ALA A 634 -32.08 -0.79 46.69
N GLN A 635 -31.54 -1.93 46.28
CA GLN A 635 -31.28 -3.22 46.98
C GLN A 635 -31.16 -4.28 45.87
N ARG A 636 -30.38 -5.36 45.91
CA ARG A 636 -29.36 -5.91 46.80
C ARG A 636 -28.68 -7.00 45.96
N TRP A 637 -27.35 -7.12 45.94
CA TRP A 637 -26.69 -8.40 45.59
C TRP A 637 -25.62 -8.71 46.63
N THR A 638 -25.85 -9.80 47.34
CA THR A 638 -24.98 -10.41 48.34
C THR A 638 -24.04 -11.40 47.67
N CYS A 639 -22.75 -11.31 47.98
CA CYS A 639 -21.74 -12.31 47.64
C CYS A 639 -21.94 -13.61 48.46
N SER A 640 -21.75 -14.75 47.81
CA SER A 640 -21.42 -16.02 48.47
C SER A 640 -20.07 -16.53 47.93
N PRO A 641 -19.21 -17.13 48.78
CA PRO A 641 -17.89 -17.60 48.41
C PRO A 641 -17.91 -19.04 47.89
N ALA A 642 -16.98 -19.38 47.00
CA ALA A 642 -16.65 -20.76 46.63
C ALA A 642 -15.29 -21.16 47.22
N PRO A 643 -15.07 -22.45 47.55
CA PRO A 643 -14.00 -22.90 48.44
C PRO A 643 -12.65 -23.14 47.73
N ALA A 644 -11.59 -23.21 48.55
CA ALA A 644 -10.23 -23.55 48.17
C ALA A 644 -9.94 -25.07 48.19
N VAL A 645 -8.69 -25.42 47.83
CA VAL A 645 -7.97 -26.71 47.85
C VAL A 645 -8.26 -27.61 46.62
N GLU A 646 -7.31 -28.13 45.81
CA GLU A 646 -5.98 -28.71 46.08
C GLU A 646 -4.92 -28.46 44.99
N ALA A 647 -3.67 -28.43 45.48
CA ALA A 647 -2.45 -28.47 44.72
C ALA A 647 -2.20 -29.87 44.12
N GLY A 648 -1.77 -29.90 42.86
CA GLY A 648 -1.30 -31.11 42.20
C GLY A 648 -0.13 -30.77 41.28
N GLU A 649 1.08 -30.94 41.81
CA GLU A 649 2.33 -30.95 41.07
C GLU A 649 2.26 -31.93 39.89
N ARG A 650 2.59 -31.49 38.67
CA ARG A 650 3.29 -32.34 37.71
C ARG A 650 4.36 -31.55 36.98
N CYS A 651 5.56 -32.07 37.11
CA CYS A 651 6.81 -31.55 36.60
C CYS A 651 7.32 -32.59 35.57
N TRP A 652 7.69 -32.11 34.37
CA TRP A 652 8.51 -32.77 33.32
C TRP A 652 7.86 -33.93 32.53
N ARG A 653 8.13 -34.20 31.24
CA ARG A 653 9.31 -33.93 30.39
C ARG A 653 9.02 -34.27 28.91
N MET A 654 9.78 -33.60 28.02
CA MET A 654 9.98 -33.77 26.56
C MET A 654 8.88 -33.30 25.63
#